data_AF-B4MPD3-F1
#
_entry.id   AF-B4MPD3-F1
#
_cell.length_a   1.000
_cell.length_b   1.000
_cell.length_c   1.000
_cell.angle_alpha   90.00
_cell.angle_beta   90.00
_cell.angle_gamma   90.00
#
_symmetry.space_group_name_H-M   'P 1'
#
loop_
_entity.id
_entity.type
_entity.pdbx_description
1 polymer ?
#
loop_
_entity_poly.entity_id
_entity_poly.type
_entity_poly.pdbx_seq_one_letter_code
_entity_poly.pdbx_strand_id
1 'polypeptide(L)'
;MQVSFVIRDSEEKQHRNGVNALQLDANNGKLYSAGRDAIIRVWNTRSENQEKYIQSMEHHNDWVNDIVLCCNGRNLISASCDTTVKVWNAHKGFCMSTLRTHRDYVQALAYAKDREQVASAGLDKAIFLWDVNTLTALTASNNTVTTSSLTGSKDSIYSLAMNPSGTVIVSGSTENILRIWDPRTCMRSMKLRGHTENVRCLVVSPDGHQVVSGSSDGTIKVWNLGQQRCIQTIHVHKEGVWSLLMSENFQYIISGSRDRNIIVTEMRNPSNKMLVCEEKAPVLSLGYNIDKTGVWATTWNSDIRCWKLPMYDRASLTSSGGMDAQWSMANGTELACIKGGAAIKECTVLNDKRYIVTKDSQDQVSVYDVLRVVKKEDLGNVDYEEEVKKRQKQVYIPNWFTVDLKTGMPTIVLGQEEVDCFAAWVSIEAGLPECVDPTTEIKINYGKLLLDALLEYWTPPHSIPPNELEPDMHGNGYFQVPKHTPVIFSEVGGRTVCRLLVRDAAGDSESTLLHETAPQWVTDVVIEKNIPKFLKIPFFLQPHPQMTKPERTKKDRLVANEFIQCRKVCEHVLEKVLNAETTPSGGGGGGASGGGNVQNSLQNSQSDANSEGSQLPAEERIELWCNDVVVDPNMDLRTA
;
A
#
# COMPACT_ATOMS: atom_id res chain seq x y z
N MET A 1 -9.42 -12.99 2.91
CA MET A 1 -8.37 -12.56 1.97
C MET A 1 -8.87 -11.31 1.27
N GLN A 2 -7.99 -10.34 1.03
CA GLN A 2 -8.35 -9.02 0.50
C GLN A 2 -7.84 -8.87 -0.92
N VAL A 3 -8.58 -8.08 -1.72
CA VAL A 3 -8.18 -7.66 -3.06
C VAL A 3 -7.82 -6.18 -3.00
N SER A 4 -6.69 -5.81 -3.55
CA SER A 4 -6.25 -4.42 -3.59
C SER A 4 -5.67 -4.07 -4.96
N PHE A 5 -5.71 -2.80 -5.31
CA PHE A 5 -5.13 -2.29 -6.55
C PHE A 5 -4.58 -0.88 -6.35
N VAL A 6 -3.68 -0.46 -7.22
CA VAL A 6 -3.00 0.84 -7.14
C VAL A 6 -3.39 1.71 -8.32
N ILE A 7 -3.89 2.92 -8.05
CA ILE A 7 -4.17 3.91 -9.10
C ILE A 7 -2.89 4.67 -9.43
N ARG A 8 -2.28 4.38 -10.58
CA ARG A 8 -0.98 4.95 -10.97
C ARG A 8 -0.80 4.99 -12.48
N ASP A 9 0.24 5.68 -12.93
CA ASP A 9 0.66 5.65 -14.33
C ASP A 9 1.36 4.32 -14.65
N SER A 10 1.47 4.01 -15.95
CA SER A 10 2.08 2.75 -16.42
C SER A 10 3.55 2.63 -16.04
N GLU A 11 4.26 3.76 -15.93
CA GLU A 11 5.65 3.81 -15.51
C GLU A 11 5.85 4.93 -14.49
N GLU A 12 6.30 4.57 -13.28
CA GLU A 12 6.60 5.53 -12.22
C GLU A 12 8.12 5.74 -12.14
N LYS A 13 8.66 6.56 -13.04
CA LYS A 13 10.11 6.77 -13.17
C LYS A 13 10.77 7.34 -11.91
N GLN A 14 10.02 8.12 -11.13
CA GLN A 14 10.50 8.77 -9.91
C GLN A 14 9.92 8.08 -8.67
N HIS A 15 10.66 8.14 -7.55
CA HIS A 15 10.12 7.66 -6.26
C HIS A 15 8.90 8.47 -5.87
N ARG A 16 7.83 7.79 -5.45
CA ARG A 16 6.57 8.41 -4.97
C ARG A 16 6.49 8.49 -3.45
N ASN A 17 7.53 8.07 -2.75
CA ASN A 17 7.68 8.23 -1.30
C ASN A 17 9.17 8.18 -0.93
N GLY A 18 9.52 8.30 0.35
CA GLY A 18 10.91 8.27 0.82
C GLY A 18 11.67 7.00 0.44
N VAL A 19 13.00 7.07 0.44
CA VAL A 19 13.87 5.94 0.03
C VAL A 19 14.59 5.38 1.25
N ASN A 20 14.37 4.10 1.55
CA ASN A 20 14.88 3.49 2.78
C ASN A 20 16.34 3.02 2.68
N ALA A 21 16.80 2.59 1.50
CA ALA A 21 18.15 2.04 1.35
C ALA A 21 18.74 2.30 -0.04
N LEU A 22 20.07 2.31 -0.11
CA LEU A 22 20.87 2.51 -1.32
C LEU A 22 21.94 1.43 -1.46
N GLN A 23 22.22 1.00 -2.69
CA GLN A 23 23.38 0.17 -3.02
C GLN A 23 24.04 0.66 -4.31
N LEU A 24 25.36 0.84 -4.28
CA LEU A 24 26.12 1.27 -5.45
C LEU A 24 26.85 0.09 -6.08
N ASP A 25 26.64 -0.10 -7.38
CA ASP A 25 27.51 -0.89 -8.25
C ASP A 25 28.57 0.02 -8.88
N ALA A 26 29.74 0.11 -8.24
CA ALA A 26 30.83 0.95 -8.74
C ALA A 26 31.36 0.48 -10.12
N ASN A 27 31.30 -0.83 -10.41
CA ASN A 27 31.82 -1.40 -11.65
C ASN A 27 31.00 -0.99 -12.86
N ASN A 28 29.68 -0.87 -12.68
CA ASN A 28 28.76 -0.46 -13.75
C ASN A 28 28.29 1.00 -13.62
N GLY A 29 28.63 1.68 -12.52
CA GLY A 29 28.16 3.03 -12.23
C GLY A 29 26.66 3.13 -11.97
N LYS A 30 26.05 2.05 -11.49
CA LYS A 30 24.62 1.95 -11.22
C LYS A 30 24.34 2.15 -9.74
N LEU A 31 23.37 2.99 -9.42
CA LEU A 31 22.83 3.14 -8.06
C LEU A 31 21.47 2.47 -7.99
N TYR A 32 21.30 1.57 -7.03
CA TYR A 32 20.03 0.94 -6.71
C TYR A 32 19.43 1.65 -5.50
N SER A 33 18.13 1.91 -5.56
CA SER A 33 17.41 2.60 -4.48
C SER A 33 16.12 1.87 -4.14
N ALA A 34 15.91 1.60 -2.85
CA ALA A 34 14.73 0.93 -2.32
C ALA A 34 13.69 1.94 -1.84
N GLY A 35 12.59 2.08 -2.58
CA GLY A 35 11.54 3.04 -2.26
C GLY A 35 10.53 2.52 -1.23
N ARG A 36 9.98 3.44 -0.43
CA ARG A 36 8.75 3.22 0.35
C ARG A 36 7.52 3.12 -0.54
N ASP A 37 7.63 3.42 -1.82
CA ASP A 37 6.59 3.22 -2.82
C ASP A 37 6.52 1.77 -3.35
N ALA A 38 7.19 0.84 -2.67
CA ALA A 38 7.30 -0.58 -3.01
C ALA A 38 8.13 -0.91 -4.27
N ILE A 39 8.79 0.09 -4.86
CA ILE A 39 9.54 -0.07 -6.10
C ILE A 39 11.05 0.11 -5.85
N ILE A 40 11.85 -0.80 -6.42
CA ILE A 40 13.30 -0.63 -6.48
C ILE A 40 13.63 0.01 -7.83
N ARG A 41 14.42 1.07 -7.84
CA ARG A 41 14.84 1.76 -9.07
C ARG A 41 16.36 1.69 -9.27
N VAL A 42 16.76 1.69 -10.53
CA VAL A 42 18.16 1.67 -10.95
C VAL A 42 18.49 2.97 -11.67
N TRP A 43 19.58 3.61 -11.26
CA TRP A 43 20.02 4.91 -11.76
C TRP A 43 21.43 4.86 -12.32
N ASN A 44 21.69 5.61 -13.39
CA ASN A 44 23.03 5.88 -13.88
C ASN A 44 23.65 7.04 -13.10
N THR A 45 24.86 6.84 -12.57
CA THR A 45 25.59 7.86 -11.79
C THR A 45 26.91 8.29 -12.42
N ARG A 46 27.24 7.82 -13.64
CA ARG A 46 28.49 8.18 -14.35
C ARG A 46 28.41 9.47 -15.15
N SER A 47 27.24 9.80 -15.67
CA SER A 47 27.06 10.95 -16.57
C SER A 47 26.02 11.90 -16.00
N GLU A 48 26.37 13.17 -15.88
CA GLU A 48 25.44 14.22 -15.44
C GLU A 48 24.48 14.67 -16.54
N ASN A 49 24.82 14.44 -17.82
CA ASN A 49 24.10 14.99 -18.97
C ASN A 49 23.05 14.05 -19.59
N GLN A 50 22.76 12.90 -18.96
CA GLN A 50 21.77 11.93 -19.46
C GLN A 50 20.64 11.70 -18.44
N GLU A 51 19.50 11.20 -18.92
CA GLU A 51 18.43 10.71 -18.04
C GLU A 51 19.01 9.66 -17.09
N LYS A 52 18.97 9.97 -15.78
CA LYS A 52 19.56 9.09 -14.76
C LYS A 52 18.77 7.79 -14.60
N TYR A 53 17.49 7.78 -14.92
CA TYR A 53 16.63 6.61 -14.76
C TYR A 53 17.00 5.52 -15.78
N ILE A 54 17.15 4.28 -15.32
CA ILE A 54 17.42 3.11 -16.18
C ILE A 54 16.20 2.19 -16.23
N GLN A 55 15.75 1.69 -15.07
CA GLN A 55 14.63 0.76 -14.97
C GLN A 55 14.03 0.72 -13.57
N SER A 56 12.78 0.24 -13.49
CA SER A 56 12.06 -0.08 -12.25
C SER A 56 11.92 -1.59 -12.08
N MET A 57 12.12 -2.07 -10.85
CA MET A 57 12.01 -3.47 -10.46
C MET A 57 10.80 -3.60 -9.52
N GLU A 58 9.67 -4.03 -10.09
CA GLU A 58 8.37 -4.02 -9.42
C GLU A 58 7.92 -5.43 -9.06
N HIS A 59 7.73 -5.70 -7.76
CA HIS A 59 7.10 -6.93 -7.29
C HIS A 59 6.67 -6.84 -5.81
N HIS A 60 7.38 -6.06 -5.00
CA HIS A 60 6.94 -5.78 -3.63
C HIS A 60 5.64 -4.97 -3.63
N ASN A 61 4.87 -5.11 -2.55
CA ASN A 61 3.57 -4.42 -2.37
C ASN A 61 3.55 -3.48 -1.15
N ASP A 62 4.68 -3.37 -0.47
CA ASP A 62 4.87 -2.50 0.67
C ASP A 62 6.32 -1.99 0.66
N TRP A 63 6.67 -1.14 1.62
CA TRP A 63 7.97 -0.50 1.73
C TRP A 63 9.11 -1.51 1.54
N VAL A 64 10.05 -1.20 0.66
CA VAL A 64 11.31 -1.95 0.59
C VAL A 64 12.24 -1.32 1.61
N ASN A 65 12.53 -2.04 2.68
CA ASN A 65 13.28 -1.50 3.83
C ASN A 65 14.78 -1.56 3.61
N ASP A 66 15.26 -2.62 2.96
CA ASP A 66 16.68 -2.80 2.72
C ASP A 66 16.95 -3.56 1.42
N ILE A 67 18.12 -3.30 0.83
CA ILE A 67 18.62 -3.96 -0.36
C ILE A 67 20.12 -4.24 -0.23
N VAL A 68 20.52 -5.42 -0.72
CA VAL A 68 21.93 -5.85 -0.78
C VAL A 68 22.25 -6.23 -2.22
N LEU A 69 23.34 -5.68 -2.73
CA LEU A 69 23.90 -6.09 -4.02
C LEU A 69 24.99 -7.14 -3.78
N CYS A 70 24.84 -8.31 -4.42
CA CYS A 70 25.72 -9.47 -4.21
C CYS A 70 26.25 -10.03 -5.54
N CYS A 71 27.18 -11.00 -5.46
CA CYS A 71 27.81 -11.63 -6.63
C CYS A 71 28.41 -10.61 -7.61
N ASN A 72 29.14 -9.61 -7.09
CA ASN A 72 29.75 -8.51 -7.85
C ASN A 72 28.75 -7.73 -8.74
N GLY A 73 27.54 -7.47 -8.24
CA GLY A 73 26.53 -6.70 -8.97
C GLY A 73 25.59 -7.52 -9.83
N ARG A 74 25.73 -8.85 -9.83
CA ARG A 74 24.85 -9.73 -10.63
C ARG A 74 23.46 -9.86 -10.06
N ASN A 75 23.36 -9.96 -8.74
CA ASN A 75 22.12 -10.23 -8.05
C ASN A 75 21.83 -9.14 -7.01
N LEU A 76 20.55 -8.94 -6.75
CA LEU A 76 20.07 -8.06 -5.68
C LEU A 76 19.18 -8.90 -4.76
N ILE A 77 19.27 -8.67 -3.46
CA ILE A 77 18.32 -9.20 -2.47
C ILE A 77 17.64 -8.02 -1.80
N SER A 78 16.33 -8.09 -1.64
CA SER A 78 15.53 -7.03 -1.01
C SER A 78 14.68 -7.58 0.13
N ALA A 79 14.46 -6.73 1.14
CA ALA A 79 13.62 -6.98 2.30
C ALA A 79 12.48 -5.96 2.35
N SER A 80 11.26 -6.39 2.66
CA SER A 80 10.08 -5.52 2.61
C SER A 80 9.13 -5.70 3.79
N CYS A 81 8.31 -4.67 4.03
CA CYS A 81 7.13 -4.73 4.89
C CYS A 81 6.04 -5.69 4.38
N ASP A 82 6.11 -6.17 3.13
CA ASP A 82 5.17 -7.21 2.65
C ASP A 82 5.46 -8.63 3.22
N THR A 83 6.36 -8.70 4.21
CA THR A 83 6.86 -9.89 4.91
C THR A 83 7.76 -10.80 4.06
N THR A 84 8.13 -10.39 2.85
CA THR A 84 8.94 -11.20 1.95
C THR A 84 10.37 -10.69 1.77
N VAL A 85 11.27 -11.64 1.47
CA VAL A 85 12.59 -11.36 0.91
C VAL A 85 12.58 -11.79 -0.54
N LYS A 86 13.00 -10.92 -1.46
CA LYS A 86 13.03 -11.23 -2.90
C LYS A 86 14.45 -11.27 -3.42
N VAL A 87 14.68 -12.21 -4.34
CA VAL A 87 15.94 -12.39 -5.05
C VAL A 87 15.73 -11.93 -6.48
N TRP A 88 16.63 -11.09 -6.98
CA TRP A 88 16.48 -10.45 -8.27
C TRP A 88 17.73 -10.65 -9.13
N ASN A 89 17.49 -10.72 -10.43
CA ASN A 89 18.55 -10.48 -11.40
C ASN A 89 18.78 -8.97 -11.53
N ALA A 90 19.87 -8.44 -11.00
CA ALA A 90 20.11 -7.00 -10.94
C ALA A 90 20.41 -6.38 -12.32
N HIS A 91 20.88 -7.19 -13.28
CA HIS A 91 21.18 -6.74 -14.63
C HIS A 91 19.91 -6.59 -15.48
N LYS A 92 19.05 -7.61 -15.44
CA LYS A 92 17.82 -7.68 -16.24
C LYS A 92 16.59 -7.06 -15.54
N GLY A 93 16.66 -6.84 -14.23
CA GLY A 93 15.62 -6.11 -13.48
C GLY A 93 14.37 -6.91 -13.11
N PHE A 94 14.41 -8.25 -13.10
CA PHE A 94 13.25 -9.09 -12.74
C PHE A 94 13.47 -9.90 -11.45
N CYS A 95 12.36 -10.20 -10.77
CA CYS A 95 12.34 -11.03 -9.57
C CYS A 95 12.46 -12.51 -9.95
N MET A 96 13.47 -13.19 -9.42
CA MET A 96 13.72 -14.62 -9.64
C MET A 96 12.99 -15.50 -8.63
N SER A 97 12.94 -15.09 -7.36
CA SER A 97 12.36 -15.90 -6.28
C SER A 97 11.84 -15.03 -5.13
N THR A 98 10.80 -15.50 -4.46
CA THR A 98 10.20 -14.85 -3.28
C THR A 98 10.24 -15.80 -2.08
N LEU A 99 11.06 -15.45 -1.08
CA LEU A 99 11.20 -16.16 0.17
C LEU A 99 10.15 -15.66 1.16
N ARG A 100 9.30 -16.57 1.64
CA ARG A 100 8.15 -16.26 2.51
C ARG A 100 8.29 -16.88 3.91
N THR A 101 9.50 -16.83 4.47
CA THR A 101 9.81 -17.42 5.78
C THR A 101 9.54 -16.49 6.94
N HIS A 102 9.70 -15.18 6.72
CA HIS A 102 9.37 -14.18 7.71
C HIS A 102 7.86 -14.07 7.93
N ARG A 103 7.47 -13.74 9.15
CA ARG A 103 6.06 -13.66 9.58
C ARG A 103 5.57 -12.24 9.84
N ASP A 104 6.46 -11.27 9.70
CA ASP A 104 6.24 -9.85 9.93
C ASP A 104 7.25 -9.07 9.08
N TYR A 105 7.25 -7.74 9.16
CA TYR A 105 8.03 -6.86 8.29
C TYR A 105 9.52 -7.17 8.37
N VAL A 106 10.15 -7.39 7.21
CA VAL A 106 11.60 -7.61 7.12
C VAL A 106 12.28 -6.26 7.06
N GLN A 107 13.07 -5.92 8.07
CA GLN A 107 13.60 -4.57 8.29
C GLN A 107 15.03 -4.40 7.79
N ALA A 108 15.86 -5.44 7.88
CA ALA A 108 17.29 -5.32 7.61
C ALA A 108 17.85 -6.56 6.92
N LEU A 109 18.84 -6.33 6.07
CA LEU A 109 19.68 -7.33 5.46
C LEU A 109 21.13 -7.14 5.92
N ALA A 110 21.90 -8.22 5.91
CA ALA A 110 23.34 -8.18 6.08
C ALA A 110 24.02 -9.11 5.10
N TYR A 111 25.26 -8.80 4.73
CA TYR A 111 25.96 -9.51 3.66
C TYR A 111 27.42 -9.78 4.02
N ALA A 112 27.82 -11.05 3.88
CA ALA A 112 29.19 -11.50 3.93
C ALA A 112 29.68 -11.77 2.51
N LYS A 113 30.44 -10.82 1.97
CA LYS A 113 30.93 -10.83 0.59
C LYS A 113 31.76 -12.07 0.25
N ASP A 114 32.69 -12.47 1.12
CA ASP A 114 33.66 -13.53 0.82
C ASP A 114 32.99 -14.92 0.75
N ARG A 115 31.82 -15.07 1.36
CA ARG A 115 31.04 -16.32 1.38
C ARG A 115 29.81 -16.27 0.48
N GLU A 116 29.50 -15.11 -0.10
CA GLU A 116 28.22 -14.86 -0.78
C GLU A 116 27.02 -15.29 0.09
N GLN A 117 27.05 -14.92 1.37
CA GLN A 117 26.00 -15.25 2.34
C GLN A 117 25.25 -13.99 2.74
N VAL A 118 23.92 -14.05 2.71
CA VAL A 118 23.03 -12.97 3.15
C VAL A 118 22.23 -13.41 4.36
N ALA A 119 22.02 -12.48 5.28
CA ALA A 119 21.11 -12.65 6.41
C ALA A 119 19.94 -11.66 6.29
N SER A 120 18.75 -12.08 6.71
CA SER A 120 17.56 -11.22 6.77
C SER A 120 16.96 -11.26 8.17
N ALA A 121 16.50 -10.09 8.64
CA ALA A 121 15.91 -9.94 9.97
C ALA A 121 14.75 -8.94 9.96
N GLY A 122 13.79 -9.13 10.87
CA GLY A 122 12.59 -8.31 10.90
C GLY A 122 11.91 -8.21 12.26
N LEU A 123 10.68 -7.72 12.22
CA LEU A 123 9.83 -7.53 13.39
C LEU A 123 9.37 -8.85 14.02
N ASP A 124 9.43 -9.95 13.25
CA ASP A 124 9.15 -11.32 13.69
C ASP A 124 10.24 -11.91 14.60
N LYS A 125 11.28 -11.12 14.91
CA LYS A 125 12.36 -11.45 15.84
C LYS A 125 13.26 -12.59 15.34
N ALA A 126 13.05 -13.03 14.11
CA ALA A 126 13.83 -14.09 13.48
C ALA A 126 14.97 -13.50 12.66
N ILE A 127 16.06 -14.25 12.56
CA ILE A 127 17.13 -13.99 11.59
C ILE A 127 17.29 -15.27 10.77
N PHE A 128 17.20 -15.14 9.45
CA PHE A 128 17.45 -16.25 8.53
C PHE A 128 18.76 -16.01 7.77
N LEU A 129 19.52 -17.09 7.55
CA LEU A 129 20.74 -17.10 6.75
C LEU A 129 20.48 -17.80 5.42
N TRP A 130 21.01 -17.19 4.36
CA TRP A 130 20.79 -17.58 2.99
C TRP A 130 22.13 -17.63 2.25
N ASP A 131 22.39 -18.75 1.58
CA ASP A 131 23.46 -18.81 0.59
C ASP A 131 22.94 -18.27 -0.75
N VAL A 132 23.56 -17.21 -1.26
CA VAL A 132 23.13 -16.55 -2.49
C VAL A 132 23.29 -17.48 -3.69
N ASN A 133 24.31 -18.34 -3.70
CA ASN A 133 24.52 -19.28 -4.80
C ASN A 133 23.37 -20.29 -4.88
N THR A 134 22.97 -20.86 -3.74
CA THR A 134 21.79 -21.73 -3.64
C THR A 134 20.52 -21.00 -4.09
N LEU A 135 20.29 -19.76 -3.64
CA LEU A 135 19.11 -18.97 -4.01
C LEU A 135 19.03 -18.67 -5.51
N THR A 136 20.17 -18.38 -6.14
CA THR A 136 20.23 -18.05 -7.58
C THR A 136 20.16 -19.27 -8.49
N ALA A 137 20.43 -20.46 -7.94
CA ALA A 137 20.32 -21.75 -8.63
C ALA A 137 18.91 -22.38 -8.55
N LEU A 138 17.95 -21.70 -7.92
CA LEU A 138 16.56 -22.18 -7.86
C LEU A 138 15.93 -22.22 -9.25
N THR A 139 15.27 -23.34 -9.56
CA THR A 139 14.55 -23.58 -10.81
C THR A 139 13.20 -24.21 -10.51
N ALA A 140 12.33 -24.37 -11.52
CA ALA A 140 11.05 -25.07 -11.35
C ALA A 140 11.21 -26.50 -10.81
N SER A 141 12.34 -27.17 -11.11
CA SER A 141 12.64 -28.52 -10.62
C SER A 141 13.40 -28.55 -9.30
N ASN A 142 14.02 -27.44 -8.88
CA ASN A 142 14.76 -27.33 -7.62
C ASN A 142 14.27 -26.09 -6.86
N ASN A 143 13.15 -26.24 -6.15
CA ASN A 143 12.47 -25.17 -5.42
C ASN A 143 12.62 -25.28 -3.89
N THR A 144 13.43 -26.21 -3.38
CA THR A 144 13.65 -26.39 -1.94
C THR A 144 14.82 -25.56 -1.46
N VAL A 145 14.57 -24.66 -0.51
CA VAL A 145 15.62 -23.87 0.17
C VAL A 145 15.75 -24.37 1.60
N THR A 146 16.96 -24.76 2.01
CA THR A 146 17.26 -25.05 3.40
C THR A 146 17.43 -23.73 4.17
N THR A 147 16.63 -23.55 5.21
CA THR A 147 16.66 -22.33 6.03
C THR A 147 17.51 -22.59 7.28
N SER A 148 18.55 -21.78 7.46
CA SER A 148 19.27 -21.71 8.73
C SER A 148 18.77 -20.49 9.49
N SER A 149 18.42 -20.65 10.77
CA SER A 149 17.91 -19.54 11.59
C SER A 149 18.78 -19.32 12.82
N LEU A 150 18.94 -18.06 13.20
CA LEU A 150 19.63 -17.68 14.44
C LEU A 150 18.57 -17.33 15.49
N THR A 151 18.59 -18.08 16.59
CA THR A 151 17.62 -17.90 17.67
C THR A 151 18.17 -17.03 18.79
N GLY A 152 17.24 -16.45 19.56
CA GLY A 152 17.54 -15.80 20.83
C GLY A 152 17.27 -14.31 20.90
N SER A 153 16.87 -13.65 19.80
CA SER A 153 16.22 -12.34 19.89
C SER A 153 14.86 -12.49 20.57
N LYS A 154 14.57 -11.59 21.50
CA LYS A 154 13.31 -11.49 22.28
C LYS A 154 12.42 -10.37 21.76
N ASP A 155 12.99 -9.43 21.00
CA ASP A 155 12.26 -8.28 20.46
C ASP A 155 12.58 -8.00 18.99
N SER A 156 11.80 -7.10 18.39
CA SER A 156 11.83 -6.77 16.97
C SER A 156 13.19 -6.21 16.53
N ILE A 157 13.71 -6.75 15.43
CA ILE A 157 15.05 -6.42 14.91
C ILE A 157 14.93 -5.32 13.86
N TYR A 158 15.74 -4.27 14.01
CA TYR A 158 15.75 -3.10 13.12
C TYR A 158 17.04 -2.93 12.33
N SER A 159 18.13 -3.55 12.78
CA SER A 159 19.41 -3.49 12.08
C SER A 159 20.15 -4.81 12.15
N LEU A 160 20.89 -5.09 11.08
CA LEU A 160 21.68 -6.30 10.94
C LEU A 160 22.99 -5.94 10.25
N ALA A 161 24.10 -6.53 10.68
CA ALA A 161 25.38 -6.37 10.00
C ALA A 161 26.21 -7.65 10.09
N MET A 162 26.98 -7.90 9.04
CA MET A 162 27.92 -9.01 8.93
C MET A 162 29.28 -8.48 8.51
N ASN A 163 30.35 -9.16 8.92
CA ASN A 163 31.67 -8.88 8.39
C ASN A 163 31.88 -9.60 7.04
N PRO A 164 32.79 -9.10 6.17
CA PRO A 164 33.01 -9.67 4.84
C PRO A 164 33.33 -11.17 4.83
N SER A 165 34.11 -11.64 5.82
CA SER A 165 34.50 -13.06 5.92
C SER A 165 33.40 -13.98 6.46
N GLY A 166 32.26 -13.43 6.90
CA GLY A 166 31.11 -14.18 7.39
C GLY A 166 31.40 -14.98 8.66
N THR A 167 32.16 -14.39 9.59
CA THR A 167 32.49 -15.00 10.90
C THR A 167 31.67 -14.40 12.03
N VAL A 168 31.12 -13.20 11.84
CA VAL A 168 30.37 -12.45 12.84
C VAL A 168 29.11 -11.88 12.20
N ILE A 169 27.97 -12.10 12.86
CA ILE A 169 26.72 -11.39 12.59
C ILE A 169 26.24 -10.69 13.86
N VAL A 170 25.80 -9.44 13.71
CA VAL A 170 25.33 -8.59 14.80
C VAL A 170 23.93 -8.10 14.49
N SER A 171 23.02 -8.20 15.46
CA SER A 171 21.67 -7.63 15.36
C SER A 171 21.45 -6.51 16.36
N GLY A 172 20.76 -5.46 15.93
CA GLY A 172 20.25 -4.38 16.76
C GLY A 172 18.72 -4.43 16.81
N SER A 173 18.17 -4.34 18.02
CA SER A 173 16.73 -4.45 18.27
C SER A 173 16.26 -3.41 19.28
N THR A 174 14.94 -3.38 19.50
CA THR A 174 14.28 -2.62 20.58
C THR A 174 14.59 -3.17 21.98
N GLU A 175 15.36 -4.26 22.11
CA GLU A 175 15.92 -4.68 23.41
C GLU A 175 17.03 -3.75 23.91
N ASN A 176 17.51 -2.82 23.07
CA ASN A 176 18.63 -1.91 23.35
C ASN A 176 19.97 -2.65 23.58
N ILE A 177 20.04 -3.92 23.14
CA ILE A 177 21.18 -4.83 23.28
C ILE A 177 21.60 -5.29 21.90
N LEU A 178 22.91 -5.29 21.64
CA LEU A 178 23.46 -5.93 20.45
C LEU A 178 23.69 -7.41 20.76
N ARG A 179 23.21 -8.27 19.86
CA ARG A 179 23.43 -9.72 19.96
C ARG A 179 24.32 -10.16 18.83
N ILE A 180 25.23 -11.09 19.14
CA ILE A 180 26.26 -11.54 18.22
C ILE A 180 26.24 -13.06 18.13
N TRP A 181 26.34 -13.58 16.91
CA TRP A 181 26.42 -15.00 16.60
C TRP A 181 27.60 -15.28 15.65
N ASP A 182 28.08 -16.53 15.67
CA ASP A 182 28.88 -17.08 14.56
C ASP A 182 27.90 -17.73 13.57
N PRO A 183 27.75 -17.18 12.35
CA PRO A 183 26.77 -17.68 11.38
C PRO A 183 27.10 -19.09 10.86
N ARG A 184 28.32 -19.60 11.08
CA ARG A 184 28.72 -20.96 10.63
C ARG A 184 28.24 -22.04 11.58
N THR A 185 28.25 -21.74 12.87
CA THR A 185 27.82 -22.68 13.93
C THR A 185 26.40 -22.41 14.39
N CYS A 186 25.81 -21.28 13.98
CA CYS A 186 24.54 -20.76 14.48
C CYS A 186 24.50 -20.58 16.01
N MET A 187 25.67 -20.58 16.67
CA MET A 187 25.78 -20.42 18.11
C MET A 187 25.85 -18.95 18.50
N ARG A 188 25.14 -18.62 19.59
CA ARG A 188 25.21 -17.29 20.19
C ARG A 188 26.57 -17.09 20.85
N SER A 189 27.28 -16.05 20.44
CA SER A 189 28.60 -15.71 20.98
C SER A 189 28.47 -14.85 22.23
N MET A 190 27.86 -13.66 22.12
CA MET A 190 27.84 -12.67 23.22
C MET A 190 26.67 -11.69 23.13
N LYS A 191 26.51 -10.86 24.18
CA LYS A 191 25.54 -9.76 24.25
C LYS A 191 26.23 -8.50 24.72
N LEU A 192 26.04 -7.39 24.01
CA LEU A 192 26.62 -6.09 24.36
C LEU A 192 25.52 -5.15 24.84
N ARG A 193 25.64 -4.71 26.09
CA ARG A 193 24.71 -3.78 26.74
C ARG A 193 25.32 -2.39 26.79
N GLY A 194 24.52 -1.36 26.55
CA GLY A 194 24.94 0.02 26.78
C GLY A 194 24.15 1.09 26.03
N HIS A 195 23.39 0.74 24.99
CA HIS A 195 22.38 1.65 24.43
C HIS A 195 21.15 1.73 25.34
N THR A 196 20.46 2.86 25.30
CA THR A 196 19.24 3.10 26.09
C THR A 196 17.97 3.04 25.24
N GLU A 197 18.10 3.07 23.92
CA GLU A 197 16.99 2.93 22.96
C GLU A 197 17.36 2.03 21.76
N ASN A 198 16.41 1.89 20.84
CA ASN A 198 16.46 1.02 19.68
C ASN A 198 17.68 1.28 18.79
N VAL A 199 18.42 0.21 18.47
CA VAL A 199 19.61 0.24 17.61
C VAL A 199 19.19 0.12 16.14
N ARG A 200 19.34 1.22 15.39
CA ARG A 200 18.79 1.38 14.04
C ARG A 200 19.81 1.15 12.91
N CYS A 201 21.10 1.22 13.21
CA CYS A 201 22.15 0.97 12.22
C CYS A 201 23.39 0.36 12.87
N LEU A 202 24.05 -0.51 12.10
CA LEU A 202 25.21 -1.29 12.54
C LEU A 202 26.23 -1.37 11.41
N VAL A 203 27.51 -1.29 11.76
CA VAL A 203 28.62 -1.58 10.86
C VAL A 203 29.64 -2.43 11.60
N VAL A 204 30.06 -3.53 11.00
CA VAL A 204 31.12 -4.40 11.53
C VAL A 204 32.42 -4.10 10.81
N SER A 205 33.54 -4.07 11.52
CA SER A 205 34.85 -3.92 10.91
C SER A 205 35.18 -5.10 9.99
N PRO A 206 35.98 -4.90 8.93
CA PRO A 206 36.35 -5.99 8.02
C PRO A 206 37.01 -7.19 8.71
N ASP A 207 37.79 -6.95 9.77
CA ASP A 207 38.43 -7.97 10.59
C ASP A 207 37.48 -8.68 11.57
N GLY A 208 36.26 -8.18 11.76
CA GLY A 208 35.28 -8.72 12.69
C GLY A 208 35.62 -8.52 14.17
N HIS A 209 36.52 -7.59 14.52
CA HIS A 209 36.90 -7.30 15.91
C HIS A 209 36.18 -6.10 16.54
N GLN A 210 35.64 -5.20 15.72
CA GLN A 210 34.94 -4.00 16.17
C GLN A 210 33.55 -3.87 15.55
N VAL A 211 32.65 -3.23 16.28
CA VAL A 211 31.31 -2.89 15.81
C VAL A 211 31.07 -1.43 16.11
N VAL A 212 30.49 -0.71 15.15
CA VAL A 212 29.97 0.64 15.35
C VAL A 212 28.44 0.56 15.26
N SER A 213 27.74 1.13 16.24
CA SER A 213 26.28 1.11 16.30
C SER A 213 25.72 2.51 16.52
N GLY A 214 24.63 2.80 15.83
CA GLY A 214 23.85 4.03 15.99
C GLY A 214 22.47 3.69 16.54
N SER A 215 22.04 4.45 17.52
CA SER A 215 20.77 4.22 18.22
C SER A 215 19.87 5.45 18.19
N SER A 216 18.59 5.18 18.43
CA SER A 216 17.55 6.20 18.65
C SER A 216 17.85 7.07 19.87
N ASP A 217 18.73 6.63 20.78
CA ASP A 217 19.22 7.40 21.92
C ASP A 217 20.15 8.58 21.54
N GLY A 218 20.42 8.78 20.25
CA GLY A 218 21.25 9.85 19.71
C GLY A 218 22.76 9.59 19.82
N THR A 219 23.15 8.43 20.34
CA THR A 219 24.56 8.07 20.52
C THR A 219 25.05 7.12 19.41
N ILE A 220 26.34 7.25 19.10
CA ILE A 220 27.09 6.27 18.32
C ILE A 220 28.05 5.58 19.28
N LYS A 221 28.03 4.25 19.32
CA LYS A 221 28.92 3.46 20.20
C LYS A 221 29.86 2.60 19.39
N VAL A 222 31.11 2.56 19.82
CA VAL A 222 32.14 1.66 19.30
C VAL A 222 32.35 0.54 20.32
N TRP A 223 32.32 -0.69 19.83
CA TRP A 223 32.43 -1.91 20.62
C TRP A 223 33.65 -2.69 20.19
N ASN A 224 34.35 -3.26 21.17
CA ASN A 224 35.39 -4.24 20.93
C ASN A 224 34.84 -5.64 21.25
N LEU A 225 34.81 -6.52 20.27
CA LEU A 225 34.26 -7.87 20.40
C LEU A 225 35.16 -8.81 21.21
N GLY A 226 36.49 -8.60 21.17
CA GLY A 226 37.42 -9.36 22.00
C GLY A 226 37.30 -9.02 23.50
N GLN A 227 37.07 -7.75 23.81
CA GLN A 227 36.86 -7.27 25.19
C GLN A 227 35.39 -7.33 25.64
N GLN A 228 34.46 -7.64 24.73
CA GLN A 228 33.01 -7.71 24.96
C GLN A 228 32.41 -6.46 25.64
N ARG A 229 32.92 -5.27 25.30
CA ARG A 229 32.49 -4.01 25.92
C ARG A 229 32.47 -2.84 24.96
N CYS A 230 31.72 -1.81 25.33
CA CYS A 230 31.80 -0.50 24.68
C CYS A 230 33.14 0.14 25.04
N ILE A 231 33.90 0.54 24.03
CA ILE A 231 35.18 1.26 24.20
C ILE A 231 35.00 2.77 24.09
N GLN A 232 33.94 3.23 23.42
CA GLN A 232 33.73 4.65 23.15
C GLN A 232 32.26 4.96 22.89
N THR A 233 31.79 6.08 23.42
CA THR A 233 30.45 6.63 23.13
C THR A 233 30.61 8.05 22.59
N ILE A 234 30.02 8.30 21.43
CA ILE A 234 30.13 9.51 20.65
C ILE A 234 28.76 10.21 20.64
N HIS A 235 28.73 11.47 21.07
CA HIS A 235 27.53 12.30 21.16
C HIS A 235 27.63 13.45 20.15
N VAL A 236 27.18 13.22 18.92
CA VAL A 236 27.27 14.21 17.83
C VAL A 236 25.91 14.68 17.33
N HIS A 237 24.86 13.87 17.51
CA HIS A 237 23.50 14.20 17.09
C HIS A 237 22.62 14.57 18.29
N LYS A 238 21.58 15.36 18.02
CA LYS A 238 20.56 15.75 19.03
C LYS A 238 19.42 14.74 19.12
N GLU A 239 19.18 14.01 18.04
CA GLU A 239 18.14 12.99 17.93
C GLU A 239 18.73 11.66 17.44
N GLY A 240 17.88 10.63 17.36
CA GLY A 240 18.27 9.28 16.99
C GLY A 240 19.06 9.15 15.70
N VAL A 241 20.15 8.37 15.75
CA VAL A 241 21.00 8.05 14.61
C VAL A 241 20.42 6.86 13.87
N TRP A 242 20.15 7.01 12.57
CA TRP A 242 19.45 6.01 11.77
C TRP A 242 20.30 5.38 10.69
N SER A 243 21.36 6.07 10.24
CA SER A 243 22.27 5.55 9.22
C SER A 243 23.72 5.76 9.62
N LEU A 244 24.56 4.77 9.29
CA LEU A 244 25.99 4.80 9.50
C LEU A 244 26.70 4.26 8.27
N LEU A 245 27.77 4.94 7.88
CA LEU A 245 28.68 4.53 6.83
C LEU A 245 30.12 4.72 7.32
N MET A 246 30.98 3.74 7.06
CA MET A 246 32.38 3.75 7.50
C MET A 246 33.33 4.01 6.33
N SER A 247 34.46 4.65 6.58
CA SER A 247 35.56 4.71 5.62
C SER A 247 36.24 3.35 5.47
N GLU A 248 36.93 3.10 4.35
CA GLU A 248 37.58 1.80 4.07
C GLU A 248 38.65 1.43 5.10
N ASN A 249 39.36 2.44 5.62
CA ASN A 249 40.36 2.27 6.67
C ASN A 249 39.74 2.18 8.09
N PHE A 250 38.41 2.21 8.20
CA PHE A 250 37.65 2.15 9.44
C PHE A 250 38.01 3.25 10.46
N GLN A 251 38.44 4.42 9.98
CA GLN A 251 38.85 5.56 10.83
C GLN A 251 37.79 6.64 10.98
N TYR A 252 36.94 6.82 9.96
CA TYR A 252 35.92 7.86 9.93
C TYR A 252 34.53 7.26 9.88
N ILE A 253 33.64 7.82 10.68
CA ILE A 253 32.23 7.48 10.79
C ILE A 253 31.45 8.59 10.11
N ILE A 254 30.63 8.25 9.12
CA ILE A 254 29.66 9.16 8.51
C ILE A 254 28.29 8.75 9.06
N SER A 255 27.66 9.65 9.81
CA SER A 255 26.38 9.39 10.48
C SER A 255 25.27 10.28 9.96
N GLY A 256 24.11 9.67 9.73
CA GLY A 256 22.86 10.34 9.37
C GLY A 256 21.82 10.14 10.46
N SER A 257 21.15 11.23 10.86
CA SER A 257 20.23 11.24 11.99
C SER A 257 18.84 11.78 11.63
N ARG A 258 17.90 11.50 12.52
CA ARG A 258 16.57 12.12 12.56
C ARG A 258 16.65 13.65 12.66
N ASP A 259 17.71 14.19 13.25
CA ASP A 259 17.98 15.64 13.32
C ASP A 259 18.34 16.28 11.98
N ARG A 260 18.31 15.50 10.88
CA ARG A 260 18.58 15.88 9.49
C ARG A 260 20.06 16.14 9.17
N ASN A 261 20.94 16.10 10.16
CA ASN A 261 22.36 16.36 9.93
C ASN A 261 23.07 15.11 9.42
N ILE A 262 24.01 15.33 8.51
CA ILE A 262 25.03 14.35 8.12
C ILE A 262 26.37 14.82 8.66
N ILE A 263 26.99 14.02 9.52
CA ILE A 263 28.23 14.39 10.23
C ILE A 263 29.30 13.35 9.95
N VAL A 264 30.51 13.80 9.62
CA VAL A 264 31.71 12.95 9.63
C VAL A 264 32.40 13.12 10.97
N THR A 265 32.72 12.01 11.63
CA THR A 265 33.42 12.00 12.92
C THR A 265 34.62 11.07 12.85
N GLU A 266 35.78 11.53 13.32
CA GLU A 266 36.93 10.67 13.49
C GLU A 266 36.73 9.72 14.68
N MET A 267 36.89 8.42 14.46
CA MET A 267 36.65 7.41 15.49
C MET A 267 37.60 7.58 16.67
N ARG A 268 38.90 7.80 16.41
CA ARG A 268 39.92 7.90 17.48
C ARG A 268 39.77 9.17 18.31
N ASN A 269 39.34 10.26 17.70
CA ASN A 269 39.14 11.54 18.35
C ASN A 269 37.76 12.13 17.98
N PRO A 270 36.70 11.84 18.76
CA PRO A 270 35.35 12.29 18.45
C PRO A 270 35.16 13.81 18.50
N SER A 271 36.10 14.53 19.11
CA SER A 271 36.13 15.99 19.08
C SER A 271 36.36 16.50 17.65
N ASN A 272 37.04 15.71 16.83
CA ASN A 272 37.25 15.97 15.42
C ASN A 272 36.04 15.50 14.61
N LYS A 273 35.06 16.40 14.49
CA LYS A 273 33.82 16.18 13.75
C LYS A 273 33.52 17.34 12.81
N MET A 274 32.87 17.04 11.70
CA MET A 274 32.48 18.02 10.69
C MET A 274 31.06 17.77 10.20
N LEU A 275 30.28 18.83 10.11
CA LEU A 275 28.97 18.81 9.45
C LEU A 275 29.19 18.81 7.93
N VAL A 276 28.62 17.83 7.24
CA VAL A 276 28.62 17.74 5.77
C VAL A 276 27.47 18.57 5.20
N CYS A 277 26.27 18.36 5.72
CA CYS A 277 25.07 19.10 5.34
C CYS A 277 23.96 18.91 6.39
N GLU A 278 22.97 19.79 6.31
CA GLU A 278 21.65 19.62 6.92
C GLU A 278 20.66 19.32 5.80
N GLU A 279 20.07 18.12 5.80
CA GLU A 279 19.06 17.71 4.83
C GLU A 279 17.70 18.36 5.10
N LYS A 280 16.83 18.34 4.09
CA LYS A 280 15.46 18.89 4.22
C LYS A 280 14.55 18.03 5.10
N ALA A 281 14.88 16.75 5.26
CA ALA A 281 14.09 15.77 5.97
C ALA A 281 15.01 14.76 6.69
N PRO A 282 14.50 14.00 7.69
CA PRO A 282 15.27 12.99 8.42
C PRO A 282 16.01 12.01 7.49
N VAL A 283 17.29 11.77 7.78
CA VAL A 283 18.17 10.91 6.96
C VAL A 283 17.89 9.44 7.25
N LEU A 284 17.62 8.65 6.20
CA LEU A 284 17.30 7.23 6.31
C LEU A 284 18.48 6.33 5.99
N SER A 285 19.19 6.60 4.89
CA SER A 285 20.32 5.79 4.44
C SER A 285 21.39 6.64 3.76
N LEU A 286 22.61 6.12 3.79
CA LEU A 286 23.81 6.74 3.26
C LEU A 286 24.55 5.72 2.39
N GLY A 287 25.11 6.16 1.27
CA GLY A 287 25.98 5.34 0.43
C GLY A 287 27.02 6.20 -0.27
N TYR A 288 28.25 5.71 -0.44
CA TYR A 288 29.27 6.47 -1.17
C TYR A 288 28.87 6.69 -2.64
N ASN A 289 29.36 7.78 -3.24
CA ASN A 289 29.43 7.88 -4.70
C ASN A 289 30.57 7.02 -5.27
N ILE A 290 30.65 6.91 -6.60
CA ILE A 290 31.63 6.07 -7.30
C ILE A 290 33.07 6.40 -6.86
N ASP A 291 33.40 7.69 -6.79
CA ASP A 291 34.77 8.15 -6.49
C ASP A 291 35.05 8.29 -4.99
N LYS A 292 34.05 8.01 -4.13
CA LYS A 292 34.08 8.19 -2.66
C LYS A 292 34.41 9.62 -2.20
N THR A 293 34.28 10.60 -3.10
CA THR A 293 34.41 12.03 -2.82
C THR A 293 33.12 12.64 -2.25
N GLY A 294 32.03 11.89 -2.26
CA GLY A 294 30.72 12.30 -1.80
C GLY A 294 29.90 11.15 -1.23
N VAL A 295 28.79 11.51 -0.59
CA VAL A 295 27.83 10.58 -0.01
C VAL A 295 26.44 10.86 -0.57
N TRP A 296 25.83 9.84 -1.17
CA TRP A 296 24.40 9.81 -1.45
C TRP A 296 23.63 9.65 -0.14
N ALA A 297 22.65 10.51 0.07
CA ALA A 297 21.76 10.50 1.20
C ALA A 297 20.32 10.33 0.72
N THR A 298 19.58 9.46 1.42
CA THR A 298 18.13 9.33 1.28
C THR A 298 17.44 9.85 2.53
N THR A 299 16.21 10.32 2.36
CA THR A 299 15.43 10.91 3.44
C THR A 299 13.99 10.43 3.41
N TRP A 300 13.13 10.98 4.28
CA TRP A 300 11.67 10.81 4.17
C TRP A 300 11.07 11.41 2.89
N ASN A 301 11.79 12.30 2.21
CA ASN A 301 11.42 12.81 0.91
C ASN A 301 11.88 11.83 -0.19
N SER A 302 11.22 11.91 -1.35
CA SER A 302 11.48 11.06 -2.51
C SER A 302 12.77 11.40 -3.26
N ASP A 303 13.32 12.60 -3.05
CA ASP A 303 14.61 13.01 -3.63
C ASP A 303 15.78 12.23 -3.03
N ILE A 304 16.79 11.94 -3.86
CA ILE A 304 18.08 11.40 -3.43
C ILE A 304 19.16 12.43 -3.80
N ARG A 305 19.96 12.86 -2.82
CA ARG A 305 20.98 13.89 -3.01
C ARG A 305 22.37 13.34 -2.74
N CYS A 306 23.36 13.79 -3.49
CA CYS A 306 24.76 13.49 -3.28
C CYS A 306 25.46 14.74 -2.74
N TRP A 307 26.09 14.61 -1.58
CA TRP A 307 26.80 15.68 -0.91
C TRP A 307 28.29 15.45 -0.96
N LYS A 308 29.06 16.49 -1.23
CA LYS A 308 30.52 16.43 -1.20
C LYS A 308 31.01 16.14 0.21
N LEU A 309 31.86 15.13 0.36
CA LEU A 309 32.50 14.84 1.64
C LEU A 309 33.68 15.77 1.85
N PRO A 310 33.89 16.25 3.10
CA PRO A 310 35.08 17.00 3.43
C PRO A 310 36.29 16.08 3.32
N MET A 311 37.19 16.39 2.40
CA MET A 311 38.41 15.61 2.23
C MET A 311 39.44 16.02 3.28
N TYR A 312 40.11 15.01 3.83
CA TYR A 312 41.33 15.17 4.62
C TYR A 312 42.48 15.45 3.66
N ASP A 313 42.75 16.72 3.35
CA ASP A 313 43.89 17.05 2.51
C ASP A 313 45.17 16.93 3.33
N ARG A 314 46.09 16.07 2.90
CA ARG A 314 47.40 15.88 3.54
C ARG A 314 48.44 16.89 3.05
N ALA A 315 48.05 17.85 2.22
CA ALA A 315 48.98 18.75 1.55
C ALA A 315 48.72 20.23 1.84
N SER A 316 49.26 20.75 2.94
CA SER A 316 49.92 22.05 2.89
C SER A 316 51.09 22.08 3.87
N LEU A 317 52.31 22.21 3.34
CA LEU A 317 53.47 22.59 4.15
C LEU A 317 53.24 24.05 4.57
N THR A 318 52.95 24.27 5.85
CA THR A 318 53.05 25.64 6.39
C THR A 318 54.53 26.00 6.52
N SER A 319 54.86 27.26 6.26
CA SER A 319 56.22 27.82 6.32
C SER A 319 56.86 27.80 7.72
N SER A 320 56.17 27.26 8.73
CA SER A 320 56.62 27.09 10.11
C SER A 320 57.00 25.65 10.49
N GLY A 321 56.99 24.70 9.54
CA GLY A 321 57.41 23.32 9.81
C GLY A 321 56.46 22.54 10.75
N GLY A 322 55.28 23.09 11.04
CA GLY A 322 54.21 22.40 11.75
C GLY A 322 53.22 21.77 10.78
N MET A 323 52.95 20.47 10.94
CA MET A 323 51.85 19.79 10.24
C MET A 323 50.52 20.15 10.91
N ASP A 324 49.93 21.29 10.57
CA ASP A 324 48.55 21.60 10.93
C ASP A 324 47.61 21.11 9.82
N ALA A 325 47.02 19.94 10.03
CA ALA A 325 46.00 19.38 9.14
C ALA A 325 44.68 20.15 9.32
N GLN A 326 44.18 20.77 8.26
CA GLN A 326 42.86 21.42 8.25
C GLN A 326 41.93 20.72 7.27
N TRP A 327 40.74 20.39 7.76
CA TRP A 327 39.65 19.90 6.93
C TRP A 327 39.21 20.97 5.94
N SER A 328 38.99 20.58 4.67
CA SER A 328 38.30 21.45 3.72
C SER A 328 36.84 21.63 4.15
N MET A 329 36.34 22.87 4.20
CA MET A 329 34.93 23.13 4.50
C MET A 329 34.05 22.59 3.36
N ALA A 330 33.39 21.46 3.60
CA ALA A 330 32.29 20.97 2.76
C ALA A 330 30.98 21.55 3.30
N ASN A 331 30.76 22.87 3.15
CA ASN A 331 29.53 23.52 3.61
C ASN A 331 28.35 23.17 2.67
N GLY A 332 27.83 21.95 2.76
CA GLY A 332 26.60 21.55 2.04
C GLY A 332 26.71 21.64 0.52
N THR A 333 27.88 21.35 -0.06
CA THR A 333 28.03 21.35 -1.52
C THR A 333 27.32 20.13 -2.12
N GLU A 334 26.19 20.37 -2.80
CA GLU A 334 25.47 19.34 -3.57
C GLU A 334 26.25 19.01 -4.84
N LEU A 335 26.61 17.73 -5.02
CA LEU A 335 27.27 17.22 -6.22
C LEU A 335 26.26 16.78 -7.27
N ALA A 336 25.16 16.15 -6.84
CA ALA A 336 24.15 15.62 -7.74
C ALA A 336 22.81 15.42 -7.02
N CYS A 337 21.71 15.49 -7.78
CA CYS A 337 20.37 15.15 -7.29
C CYS A 337 19.67 14.20 -8.27
N ILE A 338 18.95 13.22 -7.72
CA ILE A 338 17.95 12.41 -8.40
C ILE A 338 16.60 12.90 -7.89
N LYS A 339 15.77 13.42 -8.80
CA LYS A 339 14.47 14.01 -8.46
C LYS A 339 13.46 12.92 -8.10
N GLY A 340 12.76 13.14 -7.00
CA GLY A 340 11.60 12.38 -6.58
C GLY A 340 10.29 12.99 -7.07
N GLY A 341 9.26 12.16 -7.16
CA GLY A 341 7.88 12.58 -7.45
C GLY A 341 7.13 12.96 -6.17
N ALA A 342 5.94 13.53 -6.34
CA ALA A 342 5.10 13.92 -5.21
C ALA A 342 4.39 12.71 -4.58
N ALA A 343 4.45 12.65 -3.25
CA ALA A 343 3.79 11.61 -2.46
C ALA A 343 2.42 12.12 -2.01
N ILE A 344 1.35 11.35 -2.22
CA ILE A 344 0.03 11.70 -1.67
C ILE A 344 0.10 11.60 -0.15
N LYS A 345 -0.34 12.66 0.55
CA LYS A 345 -0.30 12.77 2.01
C LYS A 345 -1.68 12.77 2.64
N GLU A 346 -2.66 13.37 1.97
CA GLU A 346 -4.04 13.44 2.45
C GLU A 346 -5.00 12.90 1.39
N CYS A 347 -6.06 12.23 1.83
CA CYS A 347 -7.09 11.67 0.98
C CYS A 347 -8.44 11.70 1.70
N THR A 348 -9.47 12.19 1.01
CA THR A 348 -10.85 12.20 1.50
C THR A 348 -11.73 11.47 0.49
N VAL A 349 -12.47 10.48 0.97
CA VAL A 349 -13.48 9.77 0.19
C VAL A 349 -14.78 10.55 0.22
N LEU A 350 -15.29 10.94 -0.95
CA LEU A 350 -16.55 11.68 -1.04
C LEU A 350 -17.75 10.80 -0.69
N ASN A 351 -18.88 11.44 -0.37
CA ASN A 351 -20.11 10.78 0.03
C ASN A 351 -20.70 9.81 -1.01
N ASP A 352 -20.39 10.01 -2.29
CA ASP A 352 -20.82 9.10 -3.36
C ASP A 352 -20.01 7.79 -3.41
N LYS A 353 -19.01 7.63 -2.54
CA LYS A 353 -18.14 6.44 -2.46
C LYS A 353 -17.62 6.00 -3.83
N ARG A 354 -17.32 6.96 -4.71
CA ARG A 354 -16.73 6.71 -6.01
C ARG A 354 -15.54 7.62 -6.27
N TYR A 355 -15.63 8.88 -5.89
CA TYR A 355 -14.54 9.83 -6.05
C TYR A 355 -13.75 10.02 -4.77
N ILE A 356 -12.45 10.21 -4.92
CA ILE A 356 -11.56 10.62 -3.84
C ILE A 356 -10.84 11.90 -4.22
N VAL A 357 -10.65 12.79 -3.25
CA VAL A 357 -9.87 14.03 -3.39
C VAL A 357 -8.60 13.89 -2.58
N THR A 358 -7.46 14.09 -3.21
CA THR A 358 -6.15 13.89 -2.59
C THR A 358 -5.32 15.16 -2.61
N LYS A 359 -4.45 15.32 -1.62
CA LYS A 359 -3.42 16.36 -1.57
C LYS A 359 -2.04 15.73 -1.45
N ASP A 360 -1.10 16.16 -2.28
CA ASP A 360 0.26 15.63 -2.29
C ASP A 360 1.27 16.48 -1.49
N SER A 361 2.51 16.02 -1.43
CA SER A 361 3.61 16.69 -0.73
C SER A 361 4.08 18.01 -1.35
N GLN A 362 3.53 18.38 -2.51
CA GLN A 362 3.77 19.65 -3.21
C GLN A 362 2.51 20.55 -3.16
N ASP A 363 1.59 20.25 -2.25
CA ASP A 363 0.31 20.93 -2.08
C ASP A 363 -0.58 20.93 -3.34
N GLN A 364 -0.38 19.96 -4.26
CA GLN A 364 -1.27 19.79 -5.41
C GLN A 364 -2.47 18.94 -5.03
N VAL A 365 -3.66 19.41 -5.44
CA VAL A 365 -4.93 18.72 -5.24
C VAL A 365 -5.36 18.05 -6.55
N SER A 366 -5.77 16.79 -6.45
CA SER A 366 -6.24 15.99 -7.58
C SER A 366 -7.48 15.19 -7.19
N VAL A 367 -8.30 14.83 -8.17
CA VAL A 367 -9.49 14.00 -7.99
C VAL A 367 -9.32 12.70 -8.77
N TYR A 368 -9.68 11.58 -8.15
CA TYR A 368 -9.60 10.25 -8.75
C TYR A 368 -10.98 9.60 -8.80
N ASP A 369 -11.24 8.84 -9.86
CA ASP A 369 -12.40 7.94 -9.99
C ASP A 369 -11.95 6.54 -9.59
N VAL A 370 -12.39 6.08 -8.41
CA VAL A 370 -12.02 4.76 -7.86
C VAL A 370 -12.63 3.64 -8.69
N LEU A 371 -13.85 3.84 -9.19
CA LEU A 371 -14.57 2.81 -9.95
C LEU A 371 -13.90 2.57 -11.31
N ARG A 372 -13.40 3.63 -11.96
CA ARG A 372 -12.68 3.53 -13.25
C ARG A 372 -11.17 3.37 -13.10
N VAL A 373 -10.64 3.45 -11.88
CA VAL A 373 -9.21 3.29 -11.59
C VAL A 373 -8.34 4.31 -12.35
N VAL A 374 -8.78 5.57 -12.37
CA VAL A 374 -8.08 6.66 -13.09
C VAL A 374 -8.02 7.94 -12.28
N LYS A 375 -6.97 8.73 -12.52
CA LYS A 375 -6.92 10.13 -12.14
C LYS A 375 -7.86 10.90 -13.06
N LYS A 376 -8.88 11.55 -12.49
CA LYS A 376 -9.94 12.22 -13.25
C LYS A 376 -9.52 13.63 -13.67
N GLU A 377 -8.97 14.39 -12.73
CA GLU A 377 -8.59 15.79 -12.97
C GLU A 377 -7.51 16.24 -11.96
N ASP A 378 -6.72 17.21 -12.41
CA ASP A 378 -5.73 17.93 -11.62
C ASP A 378 -6.21 19.35 -11.38
N LEU A 379 -6.40 19.69 -10.11
CA LEU A 379 -6.91 21.00 -9.69
C LEU A 379 -5.76 21.98 -9.37
N GLY A 380 -4.55 21.46 -9.18
CA GLY A 380 -3.37 22.24 -8.86
C GLY A 380 -3.34 22.68 -7.39
N ASN A 381 -2.71 23.82 -7.12
CA ASN A 381 -2.63 24.38 -5.77
C ASN A 381 -3.93 25.15 -5.42
N VAL A 382 -4.92 24.42 -4.93
CA VAL A 382 -6.21 24.94 -4.44
C VAL A 382 -6.42 24.55 -2.98
N ASP A 383 -7.35 25.23 -2.30
CA ASP A 383 -7.70 24.86 -0.92
C ASP A 383 -8.37 23.49 -0.88
N TYR A 384 -7.75 22.57 -0.15
CA TYR A 384 -8.16 21.17 -0.07
C TYR A 384 -9.51 21.00 0.63
N GLU A 385 -9.74 21.69 1.74
CA GLU A 385 -10.95 21.53 2.53
C GLU A 385 -12.16 22.17 1.85
N GLU A 386 -11.97 23.32 1.21
CA GLU A 386 -13.02 23.99 0.43
C GLU A 386 -13.47 23.12 -0.76
N GLU A 387 -12.52 22.54 -1.48
CA GLU A 387 -12.85 21.71 -2.64
C GLU A 387 -13.53 20.39 -2.24
N VAL A 388 -13.15 19.79 -1.10
CA VAL A 388 -13.87 18.65 -0.51
C VAL A 388 -15.31 19.04 -0.18
N LYS A 389 -15.52 20.17 0.52
CA LYS A 389 -16.87 20.66 0.88
C LYS A 389 -17.72 20.93 -0.36
N LYS A 390 -17.15 21.57 -1.37
CA LYS A 390 -17.83 21.92 -2.63
C LYS A 390 -18.28 20.69 -3.42
N ARG A 391 -17.53 19.59 -3.36
CA ARG A 391 -17.84 18.34 -4.09
C ARG A 391 -18.69 17.36 -3.29
N GLN A 392 -18.94 17.64 -2.02
CA GLN A 392 -19.74 16.78 -1.17
C GLN A 392 -21.21 16.81 -1.60
N LYS A 393 -21.77 15.63 -1.86
CA LYS A 393 -23.19 15.45 -2.20
C LYS A 393 -23.98 15.03 -0.96
N GLN A 394 -25.24 15.44 -0.87
CA GLN A 394 -26.19 14.95 0.13
C GLN A 394 -26.74 13.58 -0.27
N VAL A 395 -25.86 12.57 -0.29
CA VAL A 395 -26.19 11.18 -0.60
C VAL A 395 -25.41 10.30 0.38
N TYR A 396 -26.00 9.19 0.81
CA TYR A 396 -25.32 8.18 1.61
C TYR A 396 -25.18 6.88 0.82
N ILE A 397 -23.95 6.47 0.55
CA ILE A 397 -23.63 5.15 0.00
C ILE A 397 -22.79 4.39 1.04
N PRO A 398 -23.12 3.12 1.33
CA PRO A 398 -22.32 2.28 2.23
C PRO A 398 -20.86 2.22 1.79
N ASN A 399 -19.95 2.20 2.77
CA ASN A 399 -18.54 2.10 2.46
C ASN A 399 -18.21 0.70 1.91
N TRP A 400 -17.50 0.63 0.78
CA TRP A 400 -17.18 -0.64 0.11
C TRP A 400 -15.69 -0.83 -0.18
N PHE A 401 -14.87 0.20 0.11
CA PHE A 401 -13.43 0.14 0.01
C PHE A 401 -12.78 1.00 1.09
N THR A 402 -11.47 0.80 1.26
CA THR A 402 -10.61 1.68 2.07
C THR A 402 -9.45 2.15 1.22
N VAL A 403 -8.85 3.28 1.59
CA VAL A 403 -7.70 3.87 0.89
C VAL A 403 -6.49 3.82 1.80
N ASP A 404 -5.39 3.28 1.28
CA ASP A 404 -4.08 3.26 1.91
C ASP A 404 -3.11 4.12 1.09
N LEU A 405 -2.33 4.95 1.78
CA LEU A 405 -1.36 5.88 1.21
C LEU A 405 0.08 5.52 1.56
N LYS A 406 0.34 4.34 2.13
CA LYS A 406 1.70 3.94 2.57
C LYS A 406 2.75 4.08 1.46
N THR A 407 2.39 3.79 0.21
CA THR A 407 3.31 3.87 -0.94
C THR A 407 3.44 5.28 -1.52
N GLY A 408 2.68 6.26 -1.01
CA GLY A 408 2.57 7.61 -1.60
C GLY A 408 1.71 7.64 -2.88
N MET A 409 1.10 6.51 -3.25
CA MET A 409 0.12 6.37 -4.32
C MET A 409 -1.21 5.86 -3.71
N PRO A 410 -2.37 6.17 -4.31
CA PRO A 410 -3.65 5.70 -3.82
C PRO A 410 -3.74 4.18 -4.03
N THR A 411 -3.66 3.42 -2.94
CA THR A 411 -3.89 1.98 -2.93
C THR A 411 -5.28 1.74 -2.40
N ILE A 412 -6.15 1.15 -3.21
CA ILE A 412 -7.53 0.86 -2.85
C ILE A 412 -7.60 -0.59 -2.38
N VAL A 413 -8.16 -0.81 -1.20
CA VAL A 413 -8.37 -2.14 -0.64
C VAL A 413 -9.88 -2.41 -0.58
N LEU A 414 -10.31 -3.43 -1.32
CA LEU A 414 -11.68 -3.90 -1.36
C LEU A 414 -11.93 -4.81 -0.15
N GLY A 415 -12.88 -4.42 0.70
CA GLY A 415 -13.45 -5.14 1.85
C GLY A 415 -12.51 -6.02 2.70
N GLN A 416 -12.44 -5.80 4.02
CA GLN A 416 -11.82 -6.82 4.88
C GLN A 416 -12.64 -8.13 4.86
N GLU A 417 -13.95 -7.99 4.67
CA GLU A 417 -14.93 -9.04 4.50
C GLU A 417 -15.70 -8.86 3.18
N GLU A 418 -16.24 -9.97 2.65
CA GLU A 418 -17.05 -10.01 1.42
C GLU A 418 -18.21 -9.02 1.44
N VAL A 419 -18.88 -8.89 2.59
CA VAL A 419 -20.11 -8.10 2.75
C VAL A 419 -19.86 -6.62 2.47
N ASP A 420 -18.71 -6.09 2.89
CA ASP A 420 -18.36 -4.69 2.70
C ASP A 420 -18.16 -4.37 1.21
N CYS A 421 -17.43 -5.23 0.49
CA CYS A 421 -17.14 -5.03 -0.93
C CYS A 421 -18.43 -4.89 -1.76
N PHE A 422 -19.48 -5.61 -1.39
CA PHE A 422 -20.75 -5.62 -2.12
C PHE A 422 -21.84 -4.76 -1.49
N ALA A 423 -21.51 -3.88 -0.55
CA ALA A 423 -22.52 -3.05 0.12
C ALA A 423 -23.06 -1.90 -0.76
N ALA A 424 -22.29 -1.41 -1.73
CA ALA A 424 -22.65 -0.22 -2.50
C ALA A 424 -23.54 -0.51 -3.73
N TRP A 425 -24.86 -0.49 -3.52
CA TRP A 425 -25.87 -0.53 -4.59
C TRP A 425 -26.32 0.88 -5.01
N VAL A 426 -26.32 1.16 -6.31
CA VAL A 426 -26.65 2.49 -6.88
C VAL A 426 -27.46 2.33 -8.18
N SER A 427 -28.28 3.32 -8.54
CA SER A 427 -28.95 3.38 -9.86
C SER A 427 -27.97 3.84 -10.96
N ILE A 428 -28.23 3.46 -12.23
CA ILE A 428 -27.39 3.84 -13.39
C ILE A 428 -27.20 5.36 -13.56
N GLU A 429 -28.12 6.19 -13.06
CA GLU A 429 -28.03 7.66 -13.05
C GLU A 429 -26.73 8.22 -12.42
N ALA A 430 -25.90 7.37 -11.80
CA ALA A 430 -24.56 7.69 -11.32
C ALA A 430 -23.48 7.96 -12.41
N GLY A 431 -23.87 8.34 -13.64
CA GLY A 431 -22.93 8.78 -14.69
C GLY A 431 -22.19 7.64 -15.42
N LEU A 432 -22.85 6.51 -15.65
CA LEU A 432 -22.42 5.47 -16.60
C LEU A 432 -23.20 5.63 -17.93
N PRO A 433 -22.67 5.14 -19.07
CA PRO A 433 -23.33 5.29 -20.37
C PRO A 433 -24.79 4.79 -20.32
N GLU A 434 -25.72 5.57 -20.87
CA GLU A 434 -27.15 5.26 -20.88
C GLU A 434 -27.40 3.91 -21.55
N CYS A 435 -28.02 2.99 -20.81
CA CYS A 435 -28.65 1.83 -21.42
C CYS A 435 -29.91 2.31 -22.17
N VAL A 436 -30.20 1.70 -23.31
CA VAL A 436 -31.04 2.20 -24.42
C VAL A 436 -32.55 2.35 -24.07
N ASP A 437 -32.96 2.18 -22.81
CA ASP A 437 -34.37 2.29 -22.39
C ASP A 437 -34.55 3.18 -21.14
N PRO A 438 -35.06 4.43 -21.27
CA PRO A 438 -35.30 5.36 -20.17
C PRO A 438 -36.30 4.87 -19.11
N THR A 439 -36.99 3.77 -19.37
CA THR A 439 -38.10 3.29 -18.54
C THR A 439 -37.70 2.23 -17.50
N THR A 440 -36.50 1.66 -17.61
CA THR A 440 -36.07 0.56 -16.73
C THR A 440 -34.99 1.01 -15.75
N GLU A 441 -35.34 1.15 -14.47
CA GLU A 441 -34.39 1.51 -13.41
C GLU A 441 -33.44 0.34 -13.09
N ILE A 442 -32.29 0.28 -13.77
CA ILE A 442 -31.28 -0.75 -13.53
C ILE A 442 -30.45 -0.39 -12.29
N LYS A 443 -30.30 -1.38 -11.40
CA LYS A 443 -29.48 -1.28 -10.17
C LYS A 443 -28.14 -1.96 -10.40
N ILE A 444 -27.06 -1.28 -10.01
CA ILE A 444 -25.68 -1.75 -10.15
C ILE A 444 -25.00 -1.82 -8.79
N ASN A 445 -24.01 -2.70 -8.69
CA ASN A 445 -23.17 -2.84 -7.50
C ASN A 445 -21.72 -2.45 -7.84
N TYR A 446 -21.18 -1.43 -7.16
CA TYR A 446 -19.84 -0.91 -7.48
C TYR A 446 -18.73 -1.94 -7.31
N GLY A 447 -18.73 -2.70 -6.21
CA GLY A 447 -17.73 -3.74 -5.98
C GLY A 447 -17.76 -4.84 -7.04
N LYS A 448 -18.96 -5.30 -7.41
CA LYS A 448 -19.14 -6.27 -8.50
C LYS A 448 -18.57 -5.77 -9.82
N LEU A 449 -18.98 -4.57 -10.25
CA LEU A 449 -18.53 -3.98 -11.52
C LEU A 449 -17.01 -3.79 -11.54
N LEU A 450 -16.43 -3.33 -10.44
CA LEU A 450 -14.99 -3.13 -10.36
C LEU A 450 -14.23 -4.46 -10.44
N LEU A 451 -14.67 -5.51 -9.73
CA LEU A 451 -14.02 -6.83 -9.79
C LEU A 451 -14.11 -7.44 -11.19
N ASP A 452 -15.26 -7.34 -11.84
CA ASP A 452 -15.45 -7.77 -13.23
C ASP A 452 -14.47 -7.03 -14.18
N ALA A 453 -14.14 -5.76 -13.91
CA ALA A 453 -13.17 -5.00 -14.72
C ALA A 453 -11.71 -5.30 -14.37
N LEU A 454 -11.36 -5.42 -13.09
CA LEU A 454 -10.00 -5.75 -12.64
C LEU A 454 -9.54 -7.13 -13.11
N LEU A 455 -10.48 -8.07 -13.29
CA LEU A 455 -10.23 -9.43 -13.72
C LEU A 455 -10.86 -9.73 -15.09
N GLU A 456 -11.01 -8.72 -15.95
CA GLU A 456 -11.69 -8.86 -17.25
C GLU A 456 -11.03 -9.88 -18.19
N TYR A 457 -9.72 -10.09 -18.03
CA TYR A 457 -8.93 -11.06 -18.82
C TYR A 457 -8.83 -12.44 -18.15
N TRP A 458 -9.37 -12.63 -16.95
CA TRP A 458 -9.39 -13.93 -16.30
C TRP A 458 -10.56 -14.77 -16.83
N THR A 459 -10.27 -15.58 -17.84
CA THR A 459 -11.27 -16.43 -18.49
C THR A 459 -11.35 -17.82 -17.84
N PRO A 460 -12.56 -18.36 -17.61
CA PRO A 460 -12.74 -19.73 -17.18
C PRO A 460 -12.08 -20.76 -18.14
N PRO A 461 -11.67 -21.95 -17.67
CA PRO A 461 -10.97 -22.97 -18.48
C PRO A 461 -11.74 -23.49 -19.72
N HIS A 462 -13.00 -23.10 -19.92
CA HIS A 462 -13.88 -23.57 -20.99
C HIS A 462 -14.64 -22.45 -21.73
N SER A 463 -14.28 -21.18 -21.52
CA SER A 463 -14.83 -20.07 -22.31
C SER A 463 -14.04 -19.87 -23.61
N ILE A 464 -14.73 -19.39 -24.64
CA ILE A 464 -14.15 -18.99 -25.94
C ILE A 464 -12.96 -18.04 -25.68
N PRO A 465 -11.82 -18.22 -26.37
CA PRO A 465 -10.67 -17.33 -26.22
C PRO A 465 -11.07 -15.86 -26.40
N PRO A 466 -10.51 -14.92 -25.63
CA PRO A 466 -10.88 -13.50 -25.72
C PRO A 466 -10.79 -12.89 -27.13
N ASN A 467 -9.91 -13.42 -27.98
CA ASN A 467 -9.74 -12.96 -29.36
C ASN A 467 -10.92 -13.29 -30.31
N GLU A 468 -11.88 -14.11 -29.89
CA GLU A 468 -13.04 -14.53 -30.69
C GLU A 468 -14.39 -14.00 -30.16
N LEU A 469 -14.38 -13.25 -29.05
CA LEU A 469 -15.56 -12.57 -28.50
C LEU A 469 -15.67 -11.16 -29.09
N GLU A 470 -16.89 -10.68 -29.39
CA GLU A 470 -17.07 -9.30 -29.84
C GLU A 470 -16.58 -8.31 -28.76
N PRO A 471 -15.98 -7.16 -29.16
CA PRO A 471 -15.38 -6.18 -28.23
C PRO A 471 -16.29 -5.73 -27.08
N ASP A 472 -17.61 -5.79 -27.30
CA ASP A 472 -18.65 -5.31 -26.41
C ASP A 472 -19.04 -6.30 -25.28
N MET A 473 -18.48 -7.52 -25.24
CA MET A 473 -18.81 -8.54 -24.23
C MET A 473 -17.76 -8.72 -23.12
N HIS A 474 -16.68 -7.94 -23.09
CA HIS A 474 -15.63 -8.09 -22.08
C HIS A 474 -15.90 -7.31 -20.79
N GLY A 475 -15.63 -7.94 -19.64
CA GLY A 475 -15.68 -7.32 -18.32
C GLY A 475 -17.11 -7.08 -17.83
N ASN A 476 -17.38 -5.84 -17.39
CA ASN A 476 -18.63 -5.49 -16.73
C ASN A 476 -19.70 -4.87 -17.66
N GLY A 477 -19.36 -4.58 -18.93
CA GLY A 477 -20.26 -3.97 -19.92
C GLY A 477 -20.47 -2.45 -19.80
N TYR A 478 -19.83 -1.78 -18.84
CA TYR A 478 -19.97 -0.34 -18.59
C TYR A 478 -18.67 0.45 -18.75
N PHE A 479 -17.55 -0.09 -18.26
CA PHE A 479 -16.25 0.56 -18.30
C PHE A 479 -15.10 -0.45 -18.24
N GLN A 480 -13.94 -0.02 -18.73
CA GLN A 480 -12.68 -0.75 -18.60
C GLN A 480 -11.75 -0.02 -17.63
N VAL A 481 -10.81 -0.76 -17.04
CA VAL A 481 -9.75 -0.23 -16.18
C VAL A 481 -8.41 -0.21 -16.93
N PRO A 482 -7.45 0.64 -16.54
CA PRO A 482 -6.14 0.65 -17.18
C PRO A 482 -5.45 -0.71 -17.08
N LYS A 483 -4.99 -1.21 -18.23
CA LYS A 483 -4.36 -2.53 -18.40
C LYS A 483 -3.12 -2.76 -17.53
N HIS A 484 -2.43 -1.68 -17.16
CA HIS A 484 -1.23 -1.69 -16.31
C HIS A 484 -1.54 -1.63 -14.81
N THR A 485 -2.81 -1.59 -14.41
CA THR A 485 -3.20 -1.55 -13.00
C THR A 485 -2.69 -2.80 -12.28
N PRO A 486 -1.90 -2.66 -11.21
CA PRO A 486 -1.51 -3.79 -10.38
C PRO A 486 -2.70 -4.27 -9.55
N VAL A 487 -2.99 -5.57 -9.59
CA VAL A 487 -3.98 -6.26 -8.74
C VAL A 487 -3.23 -7.16 -7.77
N ILE A 488 -3.55 -7.05 -6.49
CA ILE A 488 -2.83 -7.66 -5.38
C ILE A 488 -3.82 -8.43 -4.49
N PHE A 489 -3.54 -9.72 -4.29
CA PHE A 489 -4.24 -10.57 -3.35
C PHE A 489 -3.38 -10.77 -2.10
N SER A 490 -3.92 -10.42 -0.94
CA SER A 490 -3.20 -10.51 0.33
C SER A 490 -4.05 -11.04 1.47
N GLU A 491 -3.40 -11.68 2.43
CA GLU A 491 -4.01 -12.02 3.71
C GLU A 491 -4.24 -10.73 4.52
N VAL A 492 -5.25 -10.72 5.41
CA VAL A 492 -5.57 -9.56 6.26
C VAL A 492 -4.37 -9.14 7.13
N GLY A 493 -3.44 -10.05 7.41
CA GLY A 493 -2.18 -9.79 8.12
C GLY A 493 -1.04 -9.19 7.27
N GLY A 494 -1.29 -8.84 6.00
CA GLY A 494 -0.33 -8.15 5.12
C GLY A 494 0.54 -9.06 4.26
N ARG A 495 0.44 -10.40 4.42
CA ARG A 495 1.18 -11.33 3.56
C ARG A 495 0.61 -11.32 2.15
N THR A 496 1.43 -10.95 1.17
CA THR A 496 1.07 -11.03 -0.25
C THR A 496 1.08 -12.48 -0.72
N VAL A 497 -0.04 -12.89 -1.32
CA VAL A 497 -0.18 -14.19 -1.96
C VAL A 497 0.16 -14.07 -3.45
N CYS A 498 -0.55 -13.20 -4.15
CA CYS A 498 -0.44 -12.99 -5.60
C CYS A 498 -0.40 -11.50 -5.96
N ARG A 499 0.36 -11.15 -6.99
CA ARG A 499 0.40 -9.83 -7.63
C ARG A 499 0.52 -10.04 -9.14
N LEU A 500 -0.36 -9.39 -9.91
CA LEU A 500 -0.31 -9.37 -11.36
C LEU A 500 -0.78 -8.01 -11.88
N LEU A 501 -0.58 -7.74 -13.17
CA LEU A 501 -1.25 -6.63 -13.84
C LEU A 501 -2.56 -7.13 -14.45
N VAL A 502 -3.57 -6.26 -14.57
CA VAL A 502 -4.87 -6.61 -15.18
C VAL A 502 -4.69 -7.33 -16.53
N ARG A 503 -3.84 -6.80 -17.42
CA ARG A 503 -3.60 -7.38 -18.75
C ARG A 503 -2.95 -8.77 -18.76
N ASP A 504 -2.26 -9.13 -17.67
CA ASP A 504 -1.50 -10.38 -17.60
C ASP A 504 -2.38 -11.53 -17.03
N ALA A 505 -3.61 -11.25 -16.60
CA ALA A 505 -4.50 -12.25 -15.97
C ALA A 505 -4.88 -13.44 -16.88
N ALA A 506 -4.76 -13.28 -18.20
CA ALA A 506 -4.98 -14.35 -19.17
C ALA A 506 -3.76 -15.27 -19.37
N GLY A 507 -2.59 -14.95 -18.82
CA GLY A 507 -1.39 -15.77 -18.94
C GLY A 507 -1.57 -17.13 -18.26
N ASP A 508 -1.01 -18.20 -18.83
CA ASP A 508 -1.18 -19.57 -18.29
C ASP A 508 -0.73 -19.68 -16.82
N SER A 509 0.39 -19.03 -16.48
CA SER A 509 0.95 -19.04 -15.14
C SER A 509 0.11 -18.18 -14.18
N GLU A 510 -0.29 -17.00 -14.61
CA GLU A 510 -1.10 -16.05 -13.86
C GLU A 510 -2.51 -16.59 -13.60
N SER A 511 -3.15 -17.18 -14.61
CA SER A 511 -4.47 -17.79 -14.52
C SER A 511 -4.47 -19.00 -13.58
N THR A 512 -3.45 -19.86 -13.67
CA THR A 512 -3.28 -20.98 -12.71
C THR A 512 -3.12 -20.43 -11.29
N LEU A 513 -2.29 -19.40 -11.10
CA LEU A 513 -2.11 -18.76 -9.80
C LEU A 513 -3.42 -18.12 -9.29
N LEU A 514 -4.22 -17.50 -10.15
CA LEU A 514 -5.53 -16.94 -9.78
C LEU A 514 -6.50 -18.04 -9.36
N HIS A 515 -6.55 -19.17 -10.06
CA HIS A 515 -7.38 -20.32 -9.67
C HIS A 515 -6.99 -20.90 -8.31
N GLU A 516 -5.70 -20.90 -7.97
CA GLU A 516 -5.22 -21.38 -6.67
C GLU A 516 -5.41 -20.36 -5.53
N THR A 517 -5.39 -19.07 -5.85
CA THR A 517 -5.27 -18.01 -4.84
C THR A 517 -6.53 -17.19 -4.65
N ALA A 518 -7.32 -16.93 -5.69
CA ALA A 518 -8.49 -16.05 -5.60
C ALA A 518 -9.52 -16.60 -4.59
N PRO A 519 -10.12 -15.73 -3.76
CA PRO A 519 -11.07 -16.19 -2.75
C PRO A 519 -12.42 -16.49 -3.40
N GLN A 520 -13.19 -17.41 -2.79
CA GLN A 520 -14.46 -17.89 -3.34
C GLN A 520 -15.44 -16.76 -3.70
N TRP A 521 -15.56 -15.75 -2.86
CA TRP A 521 -16.47 -14.63 -3.10
C TRP A 521 -16.10 -13.80 -4.36
N VAL A 522 -14.84 -13.82 -4.80
CA VAL A 522 -14.41 -13.21 -6.07
C VAL A 522 -14.76 -14.14 -7.24
N THR A 523 -14.53 -15.45 -7.09
CA THR A 523 -14.89 -16.42 -8.15
C THR A 523 -16.40 -16.45 -8.39
N ASP A 524 -17.21 -16.38 -7.34
CA ASP A 524 -18.67 -16.36 -7.43
C ASP A 524 -19.16 -15.19 -8.30
N VAL A 525 -18.50 -14.03 -8.20
CA VAL A 525 -18.86 -12.84 -8.99
C VAL A 525 -18.25 -12.86 -10.39
N VAL A 526 -16.96 -13.14 -10.50
CA VAL A 526 -16.22 -12.96 -11.76
C VAL A 526 -16.38 -14.15 -12.70
N ILE A 527 -16.38 -15.38 -12.17
CA ILE A 527 -16.50 -16.63 -12.94
C ILE A 527 -17.96 -17.08 -13.00
N GLU A 528 -18.61 -17.23 -11.84
CA GLU A 528 -19.99 -17.76 -11.80
C GLU A 528 -21.05 -16.72 -12.16
N LYS A 529 -20.66 -15.43 -12.22
CA LYS A 529 -21.55 -14.29 -12.52
C LYS A 529 -22.74 -14.17 -11.56
N ASN A 530 -22.57 -14.63 -10.31
CA ASN A 530 -23.56 -14.48 -9.26
C ASN A 530 -23.76 -13.00 -8.92
N ILE A 531 -25.03 -12.62 -8.74
CA ILE A 531 -25.41 -11.26 -8.35
C ILE A 531 -25.36 -11.17 -6.82
N PRO A 532 -24.64 -10.19 -6.23
CA PRO A 532 -24.62 -10.02 -4.79
C PRO A 532 -26.02 -9.77 -4.21
N LYS A 533 -26.20 -10.04 -2.91
CA LYS A 533 -27.50 -9.86 -2.25
C LYS A 533 -27.79 -8.38 -2.00
N PHE A 534 -29.05 -7.99 -2.12
CA PHE A 534 -29.51 -6.66 -1.71
C PHE A 534 -29.53 -6.55 -0.18
N LEU A 535 -29.05 -5.40 0.33
CA LEU A 535 -29.18 -5.05 1.74
C LEU A 535 -30.58 -4.50 2.02
N LYS A 536 -31.15 -4.92 3.16
CA LYS A 536 -32.48 -4.50 3.61
C LYS A 536 -32.38 -3.77 4.95
N ILE A 537 -33.12 -2.67 5.07
CA ILE A 537 -33.19 -1.86 6.28
C ILE A 537 -34.57 -2.04 6.92
N PRO A 538 -34.63 -2.42 8.21
CA PRO A 538 -35.86 -2.35 8.98
C PRO A 538 -36.13 -0.90 9.40
N PHE A 539 -37.35 -0.41 9.20
CA PHE A 539 -37.77 0.93 9.62
C PHE A 539 -39.17 0.89 10.23
N PHE A 540 -39.53 1.97 10.91
CA PHE A 540 -40.85 2.12 11.52
C PHE A 540 -41.60 3.27 10.87
N LEU A 541 -42.87 3.03 10.57
CA LEU A 541 -43.78 4.01 10.03
C LEU A 541 -44.86 4.32 11.08
N GLN A 542 -45.07 5.61 11.34
CA GLN A 542 -46.03 6.10 12.32
C GLN A 542 -46.66 7.41 11.83
N PRO A 543 -47.93 7.71 12.19
CA PRO A 543 -48.54 8.99 11.85
C PRO A 543 -47.81 10.15 12.53
N HIS A 544 -47.72 11.29 11.84
CA HIS A 544 -47.10 12.48 12.40
C HIS A 544 -47.96 13.04 13.57
N PRO A 545 -47.37 13.48 14.69
CA PRO A 545 -48.13 13.94 15.87
C PRO A 545 -49.11 15.10 15.61
N GLN A 546 -48.86 15.88 14.55
CA GLN A 546 -49.71 17.01 14.14
C GLN A 546 -50.89 16.62 13.23
N MET A 547 -51.04 15.34 12.87
CA MET A 547 -52.19 14.89 12.08
C MET A 547 -53.49 15.01 12.88
N THR A 548 -54.45 15.72 12.32
CA THR A 548 -55.73 16.11 12.94
C THR A 548 -56.72 14.96 13.18
N LYS A 549 -56.43 13.73 12.71
CA LYS A 549 -57.16 12.50 13.03
C LYS A 549 -56.19 11.34 13.29
N PRO A 550 -55.84 11.03 14.55
CA PRO A 550 -54.99 9.89 14.86
C PRO A 550 -55.87 8.63 14.96
N GLU A 551 -56.39 8.13 13.84
CA GLU A 551 -57.23 6.91 13.85
C GLU A 551 -56.41 5.61 14.02
N ARG A 552 -55.06 5.69 13.97
CA ARG A 552 -54.15 4.59 14.34
C ARG A 552 -52.96 5.08 15.15
N THR A 553 -52.77 4.53 16.35
CA THR A 553 -51.54 4.68 17.16
C THR A 553 -50.51 3.58 16.88
N LYS A 554 -50.75 2.74 15.87
CA LYS A 554 -49.97 1.53 15.64
C LYS A 554 -48.71 1.85 14.84
N LYS A 555 -47.56 1.60 15.47
CA LYS A 555 -46.23 1.68 14.87
C LYS A 555 -46.00 0.44 13.99
N ASP A 556 -46.02 0.62 12.68
CA ASP A 556 -45.83 -0.48 11.73
C ASP A 556 -44.33 -0.68 11.46
N ARG A 557 -43.85 -1.90 11.67
CA ARG A 557 -42.47 -2.29 11.36
C ARG A 557 -42.40 -2.81 9.93
N LEU A 558 -41.68 -2.10 9.06
CA LEU A 558 -41.48 -2.45 7.67
C LEU A 558 -40.02 -2.83 7.42
N VAL A 559 -39.79 -3.57 6.35
CA VAL A 559 -38.44 -3.92 5.87
C VAL A 559 -38.43 -3.72 4.38
N ALA A 560 -37.53 -2.88 3.89
CA ALA A 560 -37.36 -2.63 2.47
C ALA A 560 -35.87 -2.67 2.09
N ASN A 561 -35.58 -2.71 0.80
CA ASN A 561 -34.20 -2.54 0.31
C ASN A 561 -33.70 -1.13 0.68
N GLU A 562 -32.43 -1.00 1.02
CA GLU A 562 -31.84 0.27 1.48
C GLU A 562 -31.96 1.43 0.47
N PHE A 563 -31.99 1.11 -0.83
CA PHE A 563 -32.04 2.07 -1.94
C PHE A 563 -33.47 2.37 -2.39
N ILE A 564 -34.50 1.96 -1.63
CA ILE A 564 -35.88 2.32 -1.94
C ILE A 564 -36.03 3.84 -1.80
N GLN A 565 -36.61 4.49 -2.81
CA GLN A 565 -36.91 5.92 -2.75
C GLN A 565 -38.07 6.20 -1.80
N CYS A 566 -37.99 7.32 -1.08
CA CYS A 566 -39.01 7.76 -0.13
C CYS A 566 -40.39 7.93 -0.79
N ARG A 567 -40.45 8.30 -2.08
CA ARG A 567 -41.72 8.33 -2.85
C ARG A 567 -42.48 7.00 -2.84
N LYS A 568 -41.79 5.85 -2.88
CA LYS A 568 -42.44 4.52 -2.80
C LYS A 568 -43.00 4.23 -1.42
N VAL A 569 -42.43 4.85 -0.39
CA VAL A 569 -42.99 4.84 0.97
C VAL A 569 -44.24 5.74 1.03
N CYS A 570 -44.24 6.90 0.36
CA CYS A 570 -45.43 7.75 0.21
C CYS A 570 -46.57 7.00 -0.50
N GLU A 571 -46.27 6.32 -1.61
CA GLU A 571 -47.22 5.47 -2.33
C GLU A 571 -47.79 4.38 -1.41
N HIS A 572 -46.94 3.70 -0.63
CA HIS A 572 -47.39 2.70 0.34
C HIS A 572 -48.34 3.29 1.39
N VAL A 573 -48.03 4.47 1.93
CA VAL A 573 -48.92 5.18 2.87
C VAL A 573 -50.26 5.47 2.21
N LEU A 574 -50.25 6.04 1.01
CA LEU A 574 -51.47 6.43 0.30
C LEU A 574 -52.35 5.21 -0.01
N GLU A 575 -51.76 4.15 -0.57
CA GLU A 575 -52.51 2.99 -1.04
C GLU A 575 -52.93 2.02 0.07
N LYS A 576 -52.06 1.78 1.06
CA LYS A 576 -52.25 0.69 2.03
C LYS A 576 -52.59 1.20 3.42
N VAL A 577 -52.23 2.42 3.78
CA VAL A 577 -52.51 2.99 5.11
C VAL A 577 -53.76 3.86 5.07
N LEU A 578 -53.90 4.74 4.07
CA LEU A 578 -55.02 5.68 3.96
C LEU A 578 -56.18 5.15 3.11
N ASN A 579 -55.92 4.56 1.94
CA ASN A 579 -56.99 4.04 1.06
C ASN A 579 -57.57 2.68 1.50
N ALA A 580 -56.99 2.01 2.51
CA ALA A 580 -57.54 0.77 3.06
C ALA A 580 -58.86 0.98 3.82
N GLU A 581 -59.30 2.23 4.02
CA GLU A 581 -60.54 2.57 4.72
C GLU A 581 -61.81 2.56 3.82
N THR A 582 -61.68 2.41 2.50
CA THR A 582 -62.83 2.55 1.58
C THR A 582 -63.57 1.26 1.18
N THR A 583 -63.25 0.09 1.75
CA THR A 583 -64.04 -1.14 1.52
C THR A 583 -64.92 -1.48 2.73
N PRO A 584 -66.27 -1.34 2.65
CA PRO A 584 -67.14 -1.78 3.72
C PRO A 584 -67.17 -3.31 3.79
N SER A 585 -66.94 -3.83 4.98
CA SER A 585 -67.14 -5.23 5.35
C SER A 585 -68.61 -5.66 5.18
N GLY A 586 -68.90 -6.44 4.14
CA GLY A 586 -70.14 -7.21 4.00
C GLY A 586 -69.95 -8.63 4.55
N GLY A 587 -70.69 -8.98 5.61
CA GLY A 587 -70.60 -10.26 6.30
C GLY A 587 -71.53 -11.36 5.77
N GLY A 588 -71.26 -12.59 6.24
CA GLY A 588 -72.07 -13.82 6.12
C GLY A 588 -71.56 -14.77 5.04
N GLY A 589 -71.35 -16.07 5.23
CA GLY A 589 -71.58 -16.99 6.33
C GLY A 589 -71.75 -18.42 5.76
N GLY A 590 -70.91 -19.37 6.21
CA GLY A 590 -71.20 -20.82 6.20
C GLY A 590 -70.87 -21.66 4.95
N GLY A 591 -70.32 -22.85 5.17
CA GLY A 591 -70.54 -24.02 4.29
C GLY A 591 -69.28 -24.75 3.80
N ALA A 592 -69.18 -26.03 4.17
CA ALA A 592 -68.03 -26.92 4.01
C ALA A 592 -67.84 -27.59 2.63
N SER A 593 -66.62 -28.13 2.45
CA SER A 593 -66.25 -29.38 1.75
C SER A 593 -66.12 -29.42 0.22
N GLY A 594 -65.10 -30.17 -0.25
CA GLY A 594 -65.03 -30.75 -1.60
C GLY A 594 -63.71 -30.47 -2.32
N GLY A 595 -62.91 -31.50 -2.57
CA GLY A 595 -61.56 -31.38 -3.14
C GLY A 595 -61.48 -31.42 -4.67
N GLY A 596 -60.24 -31.54 -5.16
CA GLY A 596 -59.95 -32.00 -6.53
C GLY A 596 -59.47 -30.92 -7.51
N ASN A 597 -58.15 -30.74 -7.56
CA ASN A 597 -57.28 -30.87 -8.74
C ASN A 597 -57.59 -30.09 -10.06
N VAL A 598 -56.50 -29.59 -10.66
CA VAL A 598 -56.22 -29.41 -12.12
C VAL A 598 -56.20 -27.98 -12.72
N GLN A 599 -54.99 -27.67 -13.25
CA GLN A 599 -54.57 -26.82 -14.39
C GLN A 599 -54.74 -25.30 -14.39
N ASN A 600 -53.57 -24.65 -14.36
CA ASN A 600 -53.27 -23.40 -15.03
C ASN A 600 -53.50 -23.50 -16.55
N SER A 601 -54.33 -22.63 -17.09
CA SER A 601 -54.20 -22.15 -18.46
C SER A 601 -54.58 -20.66 -18.52
N LEU A 602 -53.69 -19.87 -19.10
CA LEU A 602 -53.90 -18.48 -19.45
C LEU A 602 -54.94 -18.36 -20.57
N GLN A 603 -55.88 -17.43 -20.46
CA GLN A 603 -56.18 -16.44 -21.51
C GLN A 603 -57.27 -15.42 -21.10
N ASN A 604 -56.88 -14.14 -21.26
CA ASN A 604 -57.65 -12.96 -21.67
C ASN A 604 -59.04 -12.65 -21.09
N SER A 605 -59.17 -11.44 -20.53
CA SER A 605 -60.04 -10.40 -21.13
C SER A 605 -59.79 -9.03 -20.51
N GLN A 606 -59.70 -8.04 -21.39
CA GLN A 606 -59.70 -6.60 -21.12
C GLN A 606 -60.99 -6.18 -20.41
N SER A 607 -60.88 -5.17 -19.57
CA SER A 607 -61.95 -4.17 -19.45
C SER A 607 -61.33 -2.79 -19.22
N ASP A 608 -61.18 -2.05 -20.32
CA ASP A 608 -61.09 -0.60 -20.32
C ASP A 608 -62.39 -0.02 -19.76
N ALA A 609 -62.28 0.82 -18.74
CA ALA A 609 -63.30 1.81 -18.41
C ALA A 609 -62.62 3.02 -17.75
N ASN A 610 -62.56 4.10 -18.54
CA ASN A 610 -62.17 5.45 -18.17
C ASN A 610 -62.69 5.88 -16.79
N SER A 611 -61.76 6.26 -15.90
CA SER A 611 -61.98 7.37 -14.98
C SER A 611 -60.75 8.29 -15.02
N GLU A 612 -60.76 9.23 -15.97
CA GLU A 612 -59.89 10.41 -15.90
C GLU A 612 -60.32 11.24 -14.69
N GLY A 613 -59.67 11.00 -13.57
CA GLY A 613 -59.54 11.93 -12.46
C GLY A 613 -58.06 12.03 -12.18
N SER A 614 -57.46 13.19 -12.49
CA SER A 614 -56.08 13.52 -12.17
C SER A 614 -55.77 13.25 -10.69
N GLN A 615 -55.28 12.06 -10.37
CA GLN A 615 -54.71 11.80 -9.05
C GLN A 615 -53.31 12.40 -9.07
N LEU A 616 -53.15 13.52 -8.36
CA LEU A 616 -51.85 14.11 -8.08
C LEU A 616 -50.89 13.02 -7.57
N PRO A 617 -49.60 13.03 -7.98
CA PRO A 617 -48.60 12.08 -7.51
C PRO A 617 -48.63 11.93 -5.98
N ALA A 618 -48.35 10.72 -5.47
CA ALA A 618 -48.47 10.43 -4.03
C ALA A 618 -47.62 11.37 -3.16
N GLU A 619 -46.50 11.85 -3.70
CA GLU A 619 -45.58 12.82 -3.11
C GLU A 619 -46.16 14.24 -2.93
N GLU A 620 -47.17 14.64 -3.71
CA GLU A 620 -47.88 15.92 -3.51
C GLU A 620 -48.99 15.81 -2.46
N ARG A 621 -49.32 14.58 -2.04
CA ARG A 621 -50.42 14.29 -1.10
C ARG A 621 -49.93 13.84 0.27
N ILE A 622 -48.70 13.35 0.38
CA ILE A 622 -48.11 12.77 1.58
C ILE A 622 -46.74 13.38 1.84
N GLU A 623 -46.57 13.97 3.02
CA GLU A 623 -45.26 14.40 3.51
C GLU A 623 -44.67 13.35 4.46
N LEU A 624 -43.42 12.95 4.21
CA LEU A 624 -42.65 12.09 5.11
C LEU A 624 -41.72 12.93 5.99
N TRP A 625 -41.65 12.55 7.26
CA TRP A 625 -40.83 13.22 8.27
C TRP A 625 -39.88 12.22 8.93
N CYS A 626 -38.61 12.58 9.07
CA CYS A 626 -37.59 11.84 9.82
C CYS A 626 -36.92 12.81 10.81
N ASN A 627 -36.95 12.50 12.12
CA ASN A 627 -36.42 13.36 13.18
C ASN A 627 -36.82 14.85 13.06
N ASP A 628 -38.12 15.11 12.85
CA ASP A 628 -38.70 16.45 12.68
C ASP A 628 -38.17 17.24 11.45
N VAL A 629 -37.62 16.54 10.46
CA VAL A 629 -37.22 17.11 9.16
C VAL A 629 -38.02 16.45 8.03
N VAL A 630 -38.54 17.27 7.10
CA VAL A 630 -39.23 16.79 5.89
C VAL A 630 -38.22 16.09 4.98
N VAL A 631 -38.55 14.88 4.56
CA VAL A 631 -37.71 14.05 3.69
C VAL A 631 -38.04 14.32 2.23
N ASP A 632 -37.03 14.53 1.39
CA ASP A 632 -37.20 14.65 -0.06
C ASP A 632 -37.70 13.30 -0.65
N PRO A 633 -38.83 13.26 -1.39
CA PRO A 633 -39.34 12.04 -2.01
C PRO A 633 -38.35 11.31 -2.93
N ASN A 634 -37.38 12.03 -3.53
CA ASN A 634 -36.35 11.46 -4.39
C ASN A 634 -35.19 10.82 -3.62
N MET A 635 -35.07 11.11 -2.33
CA MET A 635 -34.07 10.55 -1.44
C MET A 635 -34.30 9.05 -1.26
N ASP A 636 -33.23 8.27 -1.09
CA ASP A 636 -33.35 6.87 -0.71
C ASP A 636 -33.39 6.71 0.81
N LEU A 637 -33.98 5.61 1.27
CA LEU A 637 -34.23 5.34 2.70
C LEU A 637 -32.95 5.32 3.55
N ARG A 638 -31.80 5.00 2.95
CA ARG A 638 -30.50 5.01 3.65
C ARG A 638 -29.92 6.41 3.81
N THR A 639 -30.30 7.37 2.97
CA THR A 639 -29.85 8.76 3.08
C THR A 639 -30.77 9.54 4.03
N ALA A 640 -32.08 9.28 3.98
CA ALA A 640 -33.11 9.87 4.85
C ALA A 640 -32.94 9.48 6.33
#